data_AF-A0A9P5SAB6-F1
#
_entry.id   AF-A0A9P5SAB6-F1
#
_cell.length_a   1.000
_cell.length_b   1.000
_cell.length_c   1.000
_cell.angle_alpha   90.00
_cell.angle_beta   90.00
_cell.angle_gamma   90.00
#
_symmetry.space_group_name_H-M   'P 1'
#
loop_
_entity.id
_entity.type
_entity.pdbx_description
1 polymer ?
#
loop_
_entity_poly.entity_id
_entity_poly.type
_entity_poly.pdbx_seq_one_letter_code
_entity_poly.pdbx_strand_id
1 'polypeptide(L)'
;MADQELRDIGRGVARWLKAFPRNIPRYVTERLPIIKWMPKYNGTWALRDIIAGVSVGLIVVPQGMSYAKIAGLPVQHGLYSAYIGAIFYCFMGTSKDLTIGPTAVISLITGELVAELTGRMTAQETAAISCLLVGALTLLLGIFRLGIILDFFPHTVLVGYTTGAAATIIIQQIPKWLGVPNINNRAPIYNILINMFKAFGTLSWLDLVFGLVSFFLLIVIGLAVDRWGRGKFSIQLIKISRFFIVTVLATCISYAINNNAPRDSKGKIIPRISILKDVPSGLPHPMVPSVTSEIFSEIVPKLFAIALATILEHIAISKAFARKNRYQIDTNQELLALGAANVTASFFGAYTVTGSFSRSAVKFQCGVKSPFAGFVTGALVLLALYFLTPAFFYIPDAALSAVIMVAVSTLISPPSVFIGFFKVNLWDFLSSQVALWVTLFVSVETGIAAGVGFSLLVLLFRIARPNFHQLRQLKNRPEVFIDASVDNTFETVSAPHGVLVFRIEESTTFPNTEAFQNWVVDEAQKYTRFGGKVKSAKDKLWSDDQEVHVRNIRKIAHGEHSNITDDDLPSLRAVIFDFAAVNNIDSTGLQGLFDLREILRDYAGSTDYPEIFFEIHFVGIQANVLRILESSGITRPSNPIALQRLENVEVLENNDSPDIQALENKGAIPAPSIGGTSPFLKEQGLVHLTVRDAVDSVLVRAQAWERDVGVAEETNPASDSDSSTHKDKTAIHYSGSPSGPTPDTNEDKGLFKTILDSNPYFSAGFGLMAVGAGLTILRKGTTTGASILHRQLLVTLEIPSKDKSYLWFLHWMSSQARRQGGASSTIANQAKNTKWTDRLANKINQRSQFLAVQTEFKQHDNGSVSTRFNLVPGNGKHLIRYNGAWIQVERTRDAKMMDLSTGAPWETVTLTTLSRDRQVFTELLQEAQRMALANQEGKTVIYTSWGPEWRPFGPPRKRRLLSSVILDDGIGERIVGDVQEFVRNEKWYADRGIPYRRGYLMYGPPGSGKTSFIQALAGELEYNICILNLSERGLTNDRLNHLLTNLPERSIMLLEDIDAAFAKREKTQEGGLLNALDGVASSEGRIIFMTTNHVELLDPALVRPGRVDLREYVGDATPTQIHRMFKRFYEKEDALAEKFVRLLQGQKVSTAALQGHFVHFKDRPQDACDQVGYLFMKDRVD
;
A
#
# COMPACT_ATOMS: atom_id res chain seq x y z
N MET A 1 -1.05 32.33 4.96
CA MET A 1 -1.34 30.91 5.27
C MET A 1 -2.67 30.72 5.98
N ALA A 2 -2.84 31.12 7.25
CA ALA A 2 -4.07 30.84 8.03
C ALA A 2 -5.39 31.19 7.30
N ASP A 3 -5.46 32.35 6.64
CA ASP A 3 -6.65 32.78 5.89
C ASP A 3 -6.97 31.90 4.66
N GLN A 4 -5.93 31.30 4.05
CA GLN A 4 -6.06 30.38 2.92
C GLN A 4 -6.45 28.97 3.39
N GLU A 5 -5.89 28.50 4.52
CA GLU A 5 -6.33 27.26 5.17
C GLU A 5 -7.78 27.37 5.66
N LEU A 6 -8.18 28.48 6.26
CA LEU A 6 -9.57 28.73 6.66
C LEU A 6 -10.52 28.73 5.45
N ARG A 7 -10.11 29.32 4.32
CA ARG A 7 -10.87 29.24 3.05
C ARG A 7 -10.92 27.82 2.49
N ASP A 8 -9.87 27.01 2.62
CA ASP A 8 -9.84 25.64 2.11
C ASP A 8 -10.58 24.65 3.01
N ILE A 9 -10.54 24.84 4.33
CA ILE A 9 -11.43 24.21 5.30
C ILE A 9 -12.87 24.60 4.99
N GLY A 10 -13.17 25.89 4.77
CA GLY A 10 -14.49 26.37 4.39
C GLY A 10 -15.00 25.76 3.07
N ARG A 11 -14.17 25.72 2.02
CA ARG A 11 -14.46 25.04 0.74
C ARG A 11 -14.58 23.52 0.91
N GLY A 12 -13.87 22.92 1.85
CA GLY A 12 -13.97 21.51 2.23
C GLY A 12 -15.29 21.19 2.91
N VAL A 13 -15.68 21.97 3.93
CA VAL A 13 -16.95 21.88 4.65
C VAL A 13 -18.13 22.14 3.72
N ALA A 14 -18.07 23.15 2.84
CA ALA A 14 -19.11 23.42 1.86
C ALA A 14 -19.29 22.26 0.85
N ARG A 15 -18.20 21.66 0.36
CA ARG A 15 -18.25 20.44 -0.47
C ARG A 15 -18.81 19.24 0.31
N TRP A 16 -18.41 19.07 1.57
CA TRP A 16 -18.91 18.01 2.43
C TRP A 16 -20.40 18.14 2.72
N LEU A 17 -20.91 19.34 3.04
CA LEU A 17 -22.32 19.64 3.24
C LEU A 17 -23.15 19.37 1.97
N LYS A 18 -22.67 19.81 0.79
CA LYS A 18 -23.32 19.51 -0.50
C LYS A 18 -23.34 18.00 -0.81
N ALA A 19 -22.31 17.25 -0.41
CA ALA A 19 -22.23 15.80 -0.58
C ALA A 19 -22.94 14.99 0.52
N PHE A 20 -23.27 15.62 1.66
CA PHE A 20 -23.81 14.97 2.86
C PHE A 20 -25.03 14.06 2.56
N PRO A 21 -26.13 14.52 1.91
CA PRO A 21 -27.30 13.67 1.68
C PRO A 21 -27.01 12.42 0.84
N ARG A 22 -26.10 12.49 -0.14
CA ARG A 22 -25.66 11.30 -0.92
C ARG A 22 -24.81 10.35 -0.09
N ASN A 23 -24.12 10.85 0.93
CA ASN A 23 -23.25 10.07 1.82
C ASN A 23 -23.96 9.50 3.07
N ILE A 24 -25.21 9.90 3.38
CA ILE A 24 -25.96 9.38 4.55
C ILE A 24 -25.99 7.84 4.60
N PRO A 25 -26.35 7.10 3.52
CA PRO A 25 -26.40 5.64 3.58
C PRO A 25 -25.03 5.03 3.90
N ARG A 26 -23.97 5.56 3.27
CA ARG A 26 -22.59 5.16 3.54
C ARG A 26 -22.21 5.42 5.00
N TYR A 27 -22.47 6.62 5.51
CA TYR A 27 -22.20 6.99 6.89
C TYR A 27 -22.92 6.08 7.89
N VAL A 28 -24.21 5.78 7.66
CA VAL A 28 -24.97 4.84 8.50
C VAL A 28 -24.37 3.43 8.46
N THR A 29 -23.97 2.92 7.28
CA THR A 29 -23.28 1.60 7.21
C THR A 29 -21.87 1.61 7.83
N GLU A 30 -21.23 2.76 7.94
CA GLU A 30 -19.96 2.94 8.65
C GLU A 30 -20.17 2.98 10.17
N ARG A 31 -21.22 3.64 10.66
CA ARG A 31 -21.55 3.75 12.09
C ARG A 31 -22.34 2.58 12.70
N LEU A 32 -22.94 1.71 11.88
CA LEU A 32 -23.62 0.49 12.31
C LEU A 32 -22.99 -0.75 11.61
N PRO A 33 -21.85 -1.26 12.12
CA PRO A 33 -21.17 -2.43 11.54
C PRO A 33 -22.04 -3.68 11.39
N ILE A 34 -23.11 -3.82 12.19
CA ILE A 34 -24.12 -4.88 12.04
C ILE A 34 -24.69 -4.98 10.62
N ILE A 35 -24.89 -3.86 9.93
CA ILE A 35 -25.39 -3.83 8.54
C ILE A 35 -24.38 -4.49 7.57
N LYS A 36 -23.07 -4.43 7.87
CA LYS A 36 -22.00 -5.01 7.05
C LYS A 36 -21.79 -6.51 7.27
N TRP A 37 -21.96 -7.00 8.51
CA TRP A 37 -21.69 -8.40 8.85
C TRP A 37 -22.93 -9.29 8.88
N MET A 38 -24.11 -8.78 9.24
CA MET A 38 -25.35 -9.57 9.32
C MET A 38 -25.73 -10.24 7.97
N PRO A 39 -25.61 -9.58 6.79
CA PRO A 39 -25.90 -10.23 5.50
C PRO A 39 -24.94 -11.36 5.13
N LYS A 40 -23.75 -11.40 5.75
CA LYS A 40 -22.71 -12.44 5.53
C LYS A 40 -22.80 -13.57 6.57
N TYR A 41 -23.75 -13.48 7.50
CA TYR A 41 -23.89 -14.41 8.61
C TYR A 41 -24.41 -15.77 8.15
N ASN A 42 -23.87 -16.85 8.72
CA ASN A 42 -24.21 -18.22 8.32
C ASN A 42 -24.34 -19.16 9.53
N GLY A 43 -24.96 -20.31 9.34
CA GLY A 43 -25.25 -21.27 10.43
C GLY A 43 -24.01 -21.79 11.17
N THR A 44 -22.84 -21.85 10.52
CA THR A 44 -21.60 -22.28 11.20
C THR A 44 -21.02 -21.19 12.12
N TRP A 45 -21.30 -19.92 11.82
CA TRP A 45 -20.99 -18.79 12.70
C TRP A 45 -21.98 -18.75 13.86
N ALA A 46 -23.28 -18.92 13.58
CA ALA A 46 -24.33 -19.00 14.59
C ALA A 46 -24.00 -20.04 15.68
N LEU A 47 -23.62 -21.27 15.30
CA LEU A 47 -23.27 -22.30 16.28
C LEU A 47 -22.08 -21.90 17.18
N ARG A 48 -21.02 -21.31 16.60
CA ARG A 48 -19.82 -20.87 17.33
C ARG A 48 -20.11 -19.68 18.24
N ASP A 49 -20.88 -18.72 17.75
CA ASP A 49 -21.25 -17.52 18.51
C ASP A 49 -22.23 -17.85 19.64
N ILE A 50 -23.12 -18.84 19.45
CA ILE A 50 -23.96 -19.37 20.53
C ILE A 50 -23.11 -20.02 21.61
N ILE A 51 -22.20 -20.94 21.25
CA ILE A 51 -21.33 -21.61 22.24
C ILE A 51 -20.46 -20.58 22.99
N ALA A 52 -19.89 -19.61 22.27
CA ALA A 52 -19.12 -18.53 22.87
C ALA A 52 -19.97 -17.67 23.82
N GLY A 53 -21.16 -17.25 23.40
CA GLY A 53 -22.06 -16.41 24.20
C GLY A 53 -22.59 -17.12 25.45
N VAL A 54 -22.93 -18.42 25.35
CA VAL A 54 -23.35 -19.22 26.51
C VAL A 54 -22.18 -19.42 27.48
N SER A 55 -21.00 -19.80 26.97
CA SER A 55 -19.79 -19.98 27.81
C SER A 55 -19.40 -18.70 28.56
N VAL A 56 -19.52 -17.55 27.91
CA VAL A 56 -19.25 -16.24 28.51
C VAL A 56 -20.36 -15.85 29.50
N GLY A 57 -21.63 -16.09 29.18
CA GLY A 57 -22.76 -15.80 30.06
C GLY A 57 -22.67 -16.50 31.43
N LEU A 58 -22.25 -17.78 31.44
CA LEU A 58 -21.99 -18.55 32.68
C LEU A 58 -20.91 -17.91 33.59
N ILE A 59 -20.02 -17.11 33.03
CA ILE A 59 -18.90 -16.45 33.74
C ILE A 59 -19.25 -15.01 34.11
N VAL A 60 -19.99 -14.33 33.23
CA VAL A 60 -20.46 -12.96 33.39
C VAL A 60 -21.34 -12.80 34.62
N VAL A 61 -22.26 -13.74 34.86
CA VAL A 61 -23.21 -13.65 35.98
C VAL A 61 -22.53 -13.67 37.35
N PRO A 62 -21.69 -14.68 37.70
CA PRO A 62 -20.94 -14.67 38.95
C PRO A 62 -20.03 -13.45 39.12
N GLN A 63 -19.33 -13.04 38.05
CA GLN A 63 -18.42 -11.91 38.08
C GLN A 63 -19.16 -10.58 38.30
N GLY A 64 -20.24 -10.32 37.55
CA GLY A 64 -21.01 -9.09 37.63
C GLY A 64 -21.58 -8.84 39.02
N MET A 65 -22.14 -9.87 39.67
CA MET A 65 -22.61 -9.77 41.05
C MET A 65 -21.47 -9.48 42.04
N SER A 66 -20.30 -10.11 41.84
CA SER A 66 -19.12 -9.87 42.69
C SER A 66 -18.53 -8.48 42.52
N TYR A 67 -18.69 -7.88 41.34
CA TYR A 67 -18.27 -6.53 41.00
C TYR A 67 -19.23 -5.46 41.53
N ALA A 68 -20.55 -5.67 41.42
CA ALA A 68 -21.55 -4.77 42.02
C ALA A 68 -21.36 -4.61 43.55
N LYS A 69 -20.99 -5.68 44.27
CA LYS A 69 -20.65 -5.59 45.71
C LYS A 69 -19.45 -4.67 46.02
N ILE A 70 -18.52 -4.48 45.08
CA ILE A 70 -17.40 -3.53 45.24
C ILE A 70 -17.92 -2.10 45.12
N ALA A 71 -18.79 -1.86 44.14
CA ALA A 71 -19.38 -0.56 43.85
C ALA A 71 -20.36 -0.05 44.92
N GLY A 72 -20.52 -0.75 46.04
CA GLY A 72 -21.54 -0.46 47.06
C GLY A 72 -22.97 -0.75 46.57
N LEU A 73 -23.14 -1.45 45.44
CA LEU A 73 -24.44 -1.64 44.79
C LEU A 73 -25.08 -3.00 45.12
N PRO A 74 -26.42 -3.10 45.11
CA PRO A 74 -27.11 -4.38 45.09
C PRO A 74 -26.67 -5.23 43.89
N VAL A 75 -26.51 -6.54 44.09
CA VAL A 75 -25.83 -7.42 43.12
C VAL A 75 -26.46 -7.45 41.72
N GLN A 76 -27.76 -7.19 41.64
CA GLN A 76 -28.53 -7.09 40.40
C GLN A 76 -27.98 -6.04 39.42
N HIS A 77 -27.43 -4.92 39.91
CA HIS A 77 -26.91 -3.86 39.04
C HIS A 77 -25.71 -4.33 38.21
N GLY A 78 -24.93 -5.28 38.71
CA GLY A 78 -23.87 -5.93 37.94
C GLY A 78 -24.40 -6.83 36.82
N LEU A 79 -25.59 -7.40 36.99
CA LEU A 79 -26.28 -8.19 35.96
C LEU A 79 -26.92 -7.27 34.91
N TYR A 80 -27.45 -6.11 35.33
CA TYR A 80 -27.97 -5.08 34.42
C TYR A 80 -26.86 -4.53 33.52
N SER A 81 -25.74 -4.10 34.11
CA SER A 81 -24.52 -3.69 33.39
C SER A 81 -24.02 -4.78 32.44
N ALA A 82 -24.09 -6.05 32.85
CA ALA A 82 -23.64 -7.17 32.03
C ALA A 82 -24.47 -7.38 30.76
N TYR A 83 -25.81 -7.42 30.84
CA TYR A 83 -26.63 -7.75 29.68
C TYR A 83 -26.75 -6.59 28.68
N ILE A 84 -26.90 -5.35 29.18
CA ILE A 84 -27.10 -4.16 28.33
C ILE A 84 -25.83 -3.89 27.52
N GLY A 85 -24.68 -3.85 28.20
CA GLY A 85 -23.39 -3.65 27.54
C GLY A 85 -23.11 -4.70 26.46
N ALA A 86 -23.43 -5.98 26.74
CA ALA A 86 -23.22 -7.07 25.78
C ALA A 86 -24.18 -7.01 24.57
N ILE A 87 -25.43 -6.57 24.75
CA ILE A 87 -26.40 -6.42 23.66
C ILE A 87 -26.09 -5.19 22.80
N PHE A 88 -25.92 -4.01 23.39
CA PHE A 88 -25.72 -2.77 22.63
C PHE A 88 -24.43 -2.79 21.82
N TYR A 89 -23.37 -3.40 22.36
CA TYR A 89 -22.12 -3.59 21.62
C TYR A 89 -22.27 -4.41 20.33
N CYS A 90 -23.27 -5.31 20.25
CA CYS A 90 -23.51 -6.12 19.05
C CYS A 90 -23.84 -5.27 17.80
N PHE A 91 -24.48 -4.10 17.98
CA PHE A 91 -24.93 -3.25 16.88
C PHE A 91 -23.81 -2.34 16.35
N MET A 92 -23.00 -1.78 17.25
CA MET A 92 -22.04 -0.71 16.96
C MET A 92 -20.57 -1.15 17.02
N GLY A 93 -20.24 -2.24 17.72
CA GLY A 93 -18.87 -2.71 17.91
C GLY A 93 -18.22 -3.27 16.65
N THR A 94 -16.91 -3.06 16.52
CA THR A 94 -16.07 -3.61 15.44
C THR A 94 -15.33 -4.88 15.87
N SER A 95 -15.05 -5.03 17.17
CA SER A 95 -14.36 -6.19 17.73
C SER A 95 -15.30 -7.39 17.90
N LYS A 96 -15.03 -8.51 17.23
CA LYS A 96 -15.83 -9.74 17.41
C LYS A 96 -15.56 -10.43 18.75
N ASP A 97 -14.34 -10.32 19.29
CA ASP A 97 -13.89 -11.04 20.48
C ASP A 97 -14.18 -10.29 21.79
N LEU A 98 -14.41 -8.97 21.74
CA LEU A 98 -14.63 -8.16 22.93
C LEU A 98 -15.98 -8.48 23.60
N THR A 99 -16.02 -8.41 24.93
CA THR A 99 -17.25 -8.47 25.73
C THR A 99 -17.32 -7.29 26.69
N ILE A 100 -18.30 -6.41 26.50
CA ILE A 100 -18.59 -5.29 27.41
C ILE A 100 -19.35 -5.78 28.66
N GLY A 101 -19.14 -5.13 29.80
CA GLY A 101 -19.94 -5.25 31.03
C GLY A 101 -19.17 -4.69 32.23
N PRO A 102 -19.53 -5.02 33.47
CA PRO A 102 -18.78 -4.56 34.64
C PRO A 102 -17.36 -5.16 34.69
N THR A 103 -16.40 -4.37 35.19
CA THR A 103 -15.02 -4.82 35.50
C THR A 103 -14.64 -4.42 36.92
N ALA A 104 -13.64 -5.09 37.50
CA ALA A 104 -13.23 -4.87 38.88
C ALA A 104 -12.81 -3.41 39.15
N VAL A 105 -12.08 -2.83 38.19
CA VAL A 105 -11.49 -1.48 38.24
C VAL A 105 -12.59 -0.42 38.26
N ILE A 106 -13.47 -0.46 37.26
CA ILE A 106 -14.58 0.50 37.16
C ILE A 106 -15.53 0.36 38.36
N SER A 107 -15.69 -0.84 38.91
CA SER A 107 -16.49 -1.06 40.13
C SER A 107 -15.83 -0.49 41.39
N LEU A 108 -14.50 -0.51 41.48
CA LEU A 108 -13.76 0.12 42.58
C LEU A 108 -13.95 1.64 42.55
N ILE A 109 -13.67 2.27 41.41
CA ILE A 109 -13.75 3.74 41.26
C ILE A 109 -15.21 4.22 41.38
N THR A 110 -16.18 3.44 40.87
CA THR A 110 -17.61 3.72 41.09
C THR A 110 -17.97 3.58 42.57
N GLY A 111 -17.40 2.60 43.29
CA GLY A 111 -17.60 2.41 44.73
C GLY A 111 -17.03 3.56 45.57
N GLU A 112 -15.87 4.09 45.20
CA GLU A 112 -15.28 5.29 45.82
C GLU A 112 -16.17 6.52 45.64
N LEU A 113 -16.72 6.72 44.43
CA LEU A 113 -17.67 7.81 44.14
C LEU A 113 -19.00 7.64 44.89
N VAL A 114 -19.51 6.41 44.97
CA VAL A 114 -20.70 6.06 45.77
C VAL A 114 -20.45 6.34 47.25
N ALA A 115 -19.30 5.95 47.80
CA ALA A 115 -18.98 6.13 49.21
C ALA A 115 -18.89 7.62 49.60
N GLU A 116 -18.33 8.46 48.72
CA GLU A 116 -18.22 9.91 48.93
C GLU A 116 -19.58 10.63 48.88
N LEU A 117 -20.49 10.20 48.00
CA LEU A 117 -21.82 10.79 47.82
C LEU A 117 -22.93 10.08 48.65
N THR A 118 -22.54 9.10 49.48
CA THR A 118 -23.45 8.34 50.35
C THR A 118 -24.15 9.29 51.34
N GLY A 119 -25.48 9.21 51.39
CA GLY A 119 -26.32 10.04 52.26
C GLY A 119 -26.88 11.30 51.61
N ARG A 120 -26.33 11.73 50.46
CA ARG A 120 -26.94 12.77 49.59
C ARG A 120 -27.77 12.17 48.46
N MET A 121 -27.35 11.02 47.94
CA MET A 121 -28.03 10.26 46.90
C MET A 121 -28.11 8.78 47.27
N THR A 122 -28.97 8.01 46.60
CA THR A 122 -28.84 6.55 46.62
C THR A 122 -27.63 6.12 45.79
N ALA A 123 -26.95 5.05 46.20
CA ALA A 123 -25.82 4.49 45.47
C ALA A 123 -26.15 4.18 44.00
N GLN A 124 -27.39 3.76 43.72
CA GLN A 124 -27.90 3.43 42.40
C GLN A 124 -27.96 4.65 41.48
N GLU A 125 -28.43 5.79 41.98
CA GLU A 125 -28.49 7.06 41.24
C GLU A 125 -27.10 7.59 40.93
N THR A 126 -26.19 7.61 41.92
CA THR A 126 -24.79 8.01 41.72
C THR A 126 -24.10 7.18 40.65
N ALA A 127 -24.32 5.86 40.66
CA ALA A 127 -23.75 4.94 39.69
C ALA A 127 -24.38 5.06 38.28
N ALA A 128 -25.67 5.41 38.19
CA ALA A 128 -26.35 5.66 36.93
C ALA A 128 -25.97 7.02 36.31
N ILE A 129 -25.85 8.09 37.12
CA ILE A 129 -25.42 9.43 36.67
C ILE A 129 -23.97 9.39 36.19
N SER A 130 -23.06 8.77 36.95
CA SER A 130 -21.67 8.61 36.51
C SER A 130 -21.58 7.77 35.21
N CYS A 131 -22.38 6.71 35.07
CA CYS A 131 -22.48 5.94 33.83
C CYS A 131 -22.98 6.80 32.64
N LEU A 132 -24.01 7.63 32.85
CA LEU A 132 -24.52 8.56 31.83
C LEU A 132 -23.46 9.57 31.41
N LEU A 133 -22.77 10.20 32.36
CA LEU A 133 -21.77 11.22 32.08
C LEU A 133 -20.51 10.64 31.42
N VAL A 134 -20.04 9.46 31.84
CA VAL A 134 -18.92 8.75 31.19
C VAL A 134 -19.32 8.33 29.78
N GLY A 135 -20.55 7.83 29.61
CA GLY A 135 -21.12 7.49 28.32
C GLY A 135 -21.20 8.70 27.38
N ALA A 136 -21.67 9.84 27.87
CA ALA A 136 -21.76 11.08 27.10
C ALA A 136 -20.37 11.59 26.69
N LEU A 137 -19.40 11.63 27.62
CA LEU A 137 -18.03 12.06 27.34
C LEU A 137 -17.36 11.13 26.30
N THR A 138 -17.44 9.81 26.48
CA THR A 138 -16.88 8.83 25.52
C THR A 138 -17.55 8.89 24.15
N LEU A 139 -18.88 9.11 24.11
CA LEU A 139 -19.63 9.32 22.88
C LEU A 139 -19.17 10.60 22.15
N LEU A 140 -19.00 11.71 22.87
CA LEU A 140 -18.48 12.96 22.30
C LEU A 140 -17.07 12.79 21.71
N LEU A 141 -16.16 12.14 22.44
CA LEU A 141 -14.81 11.83 21.93
C LEU A 141 -14.86 11.00 20.63
N GLY A 142 -15.79 10.04 20.54
CA GLY A 142 -16.04 9.25 19.32
C GLY A 142 -16.65 10.06 18.17
N ILE A 143 -17.54 11.02 18.46
CA ILE A 143 -18.16 11.93 17.47
C ILE A 143 -17.10 12.86 16.87
N PHE A 144 -16.28 13.49 17.72
CA PHE A 144 -15.17 14.37 17.31
C PHE A 144 -13.97 13.62 16.72
N ARG A 145 -14.02 12.28 16.65
CA ARG A 145 -12.94 11.42 16.12
C ARG A 145 -11.60 11.56 16.86
N LEU A 146 -11.67 11.83 18.16
CA LEU A 146 -10.48 12.00 19.03
C LEU A 146 -9.79 10.67 19.39
N GLY A 147 -10.23 9.55 18.78
CA GLY A 147 -9.54 8.26 18.88
C GLY A 147 -8.13 8.25 18.27
N ILE A 148 -7.72 9.29 17.54
CA ILE A 148 -6.33 9.49 17.07
C ILE A 148 -5.34 9.47 18.25
N ILE A 149 -5.74 10.02 19.42
CA ILE A 149 -4.93 9.99 20.66
C ILE A 149 -4.59 8.55 21.07
N LEU A 150 -5.43 7.59 20.71
CA LEU A 150 -5.28 6.17 21.07
C LEU A 150 -4.47 5.38 20.03
N ASP A 151 -4.01 6.02 18.95
CA ASP A 151 -3.10 5.42 17.97
C ASP A 151 -1.62 5.65 18.32
N PHE A 152 -1.32 6.57 19.24
CA PHE A 152 0.00 6.72 19.89
C PHE A 152 0.39 5.55 20.83
N PHE A 153 -0.40 4.48 20.87
CA PHE A 153 -0.19 3.32 21.75
C PHE A 153 0.76 2.34 21.06
N PRO A 154 2.02 2.24 21.51
CA PRO A 154 3.01 1.42 20.83
C PRO A 154 2.66 -0.05 20.94
N HIS A 155 3.00 -0.79 19.89
CA HIS A 155 2.74 -2.21 19.86
C HIS A 155 3.46 -2.98 21.00
N THR A 156 4.70 -2.58 21.32
CA THR A 156 5.53 -3.15 22.39
C THR A 156 4.88 -3.03 23.77
N VAL A 157 4.35 -1.84 24.09
CA VAL A 157 3.60 -1.54 25.31
C VAL A 157 2.37 -2.43 25.44
N LEU A 158 1.59 -2.61 24.37
CA LEU A 158 0.42 -3.49 24.37
C LEU A 158 0.79 -4.96 24.67
N VAL A 159 1.96 -5.45 24.21
CA VAL A 159 2.43 -6.81 24.55
C VAL A 159 2.85 -6.94 26.01
N GLY A 160 3.57 -5.96 26.56
CA GLY A 160 3.94 -5.92 27.98
C GLY A 160 2.70 -5.89 28.86
N TYR A 161 1.82 -4.91 28.62
CA TYR A 161 0.55 -4.73 29.31
C TYR A 161 -0.35 -5.97 29.27
N THR A 162 -0.61 -6.55 28.09
CA THR A 162 -1.49 -7.73 27.97
C THR A 162 -0.92 -8.96 28.66
N THR A 163 0.41 -9.12 28.65
CA THR A 163 1.10 -10.21 29.36
C THR A 163 1.04 -10.01 30.87
N GLY A 164 1.26 -8.78 31.35
CA GLY A 164 1.12 -8.42 32.76
C GLY A 164 -0.32 -8.63 33.25
N ALA A 165 -1.31 -8.09 32.55
CA ALA A 165 -2.72 -8.19 32.93
C ALA A 165 -3.18 -9.66 32.95
N ALA A 166 -2.71 -10.48 32.01
CA ALA A 166 -2.98 -11.91 31.99
C ALA A 166 -2.37 -12.63 33.21
N ALA A 167 -1.12 -12.35 33.55
CA ALA A 167 -0.46 -12.90 34.73
C ALA A 167 -1.15 -12.46 36.04
N THR A 168 -1.50 -11.18 36.15
CA THR A 168 -2.27 -10.63 37.28
C THR A 168 -3.59 -11.36 37.45
N ILE A 169 -4.41 -11.50 36.39
CA ILE A 169 -5.70 -12.19 36.46
C ILE A 169 -5.54 -13.66 36.87
N ILE A 170 -4.51 -14.36 36.39
CA ILE A 170 -4.23 -15.75 36.77
C ILE A 170 -3.92 -15.83 38.26
N ILE A 171 -3.04 -14.98 38.80
CA ILE A 171 -2.68 -14.98 40.22
C ILE A 171 -3.89 -14.62 41.09
N GLN A 172 -4.75 -13.70 40.65
CA GLN A 172 -6.02 -13.39 41.32
C GLN A 172 -7.01 -14.58 41.36
N GLN A 173 -6.85 -15.60 40.50
CA GLN A 173 -7.67 -16.81 40.55
C GLN A 173 -7.11 -17.90 41.46
N ILE A 174 -5.79 -17.97 41.68
CA ILE A 174 -5.15 -19.06 42.44
C ILE A 174 -5.79 -19.28 43.82
N PRO A 175 -6.06 -18.27 44.67
CA PRO A 175 -6.67 -18.51 45.99
C PRO A 175 -8.03 -19.22 45.94
N LYS A 176 -8.88 -18.86 44.96
CA LYS A 176 -10.20 -19.48 44.76
C LYS A 176 -10.10 -20.87 44.14
N TRP A 177 -9.15 -21.06 43.24
CA TRP A 177 -8.86 -22.36 42.63
C TRP A 177 -8.31 -23.38 43.62
N LEU A 178 -7.50 -22.93 44.59
CA LEU A 178 -7.01 -23.73 45.71
C LEU A 178 -8.07 -23.93 46.81
N GLY A 179 -9.12 -23.10 46.89
CA GLY A 179 -10.10 -23.17 47.97
C GLY A 179 -9.64 -22.57 49.29
N VAL A 180 -8.79 -21.52 49.26
CA VAL A 180 -8.33 -20.82 50.47
C VAL A 180 -9.28 -19.65 50.77
N PRO A 181 -9.98 -19.65 51.91
CA PRO A 181 -10.99 -18.64 52.23
C PRO A 181 -10.39 -17.27 52.61
N ASN A 182 -11.21 -16.23 52.53
CA ASN A 182 -10.95 -14.87 53.06
C ASN A 182 -9.73 -14.11 52.49
N ILE A 183 -9.20 -14.50 51.33
CA ILE A 183 -8.13 -13.73 50.66
C ILE A 183 -8.73 -12.59 49.83
N ASN A 184 -8.13 -11.39 49.96
CA ASN A 184 -8.44 -10.28 49.07
C ASN A 184 -7.73 -10.47 47.72
N ASN A 185 -8.35 -11.25 46.82
CA ASN A 185 -7.89 -11.52 45.45
C ASN A 185 -7.83 -10.29 44.53
N ARG A 186 -7.92 -9.07 45.06
CA ARG A 186 -7.86 -7.79 44.31
C ARG A 186 -6.80 -6.84 44.85
N ALA A 187 -6.09 -7.23 45.91
CA ALA A 187 -4.90 -6.53 46.38
C ALA A 187 -3.76 -6.64 45.34
N PRO A 188 -2.70 -5.82 45.45
CA PRO A 188 -1.46 -6.02 44.70
C PRO A 188 -0.92 -7.45 44.85
N ILE A 189 -0.27 -7.97 43.80
CA ILE A 189 0.09 -9.39 43.70
C ILE A 189 0.92 -9.89 44.89
N TYR A 190 1.87 -9.09 45.37
CA TYR A 190 2.69 -9.46 46.53
C TYR A 190 1.84 -9.70 47.79
N ASN A 191 0.79 -8.88 48.02
CA ASN A 191 -0.14 -9.07 49.13
C ASN A 191 -1.02 -10.31 48.94
N ILE A 192 -1.46 -10.62 47.71
CA ILE A 192 -2.20 -11.86 47.43
C ILE A 192 -1.33 -13.07 47.77
N LEU A 193 -0.08 -13.10 47.29
CA LEU A 193 0.84 -14.22 47.52
C LEU A 193 1.19 -14.38 49.01
N ILE A 194 1.55 -13.29 49.71
CA ILE A 194 1.87 -13.32 51.14
C ILE A 194 0.68 -13.82 51.97
N ASN A 195 -0.53 -13.30 51.71
CA ASN A 195 -1.72 -13.72 52.45
C ASN A 195 -2.14 -15.16 52.10
N MET A 196 -1.94 -15.59 50.85
CA MET A 196 -2.14 -16.98 50.42
C MET A 196 -1.19 -17.94 51.12
N PHE A 197 0.10 -17.63 51.22
CA PHE A 197 1.06 -18.48 51.94
C PHE A 197 0.79 -18.51 53.44
N LYS A 198 0.39 -17.39 54.06
CA LYS A 198 -0.04 -17.34 55.48
C LYS A 198 -1.31 -18.18 55.72
N ALA A 199 -2.27 -18.15 54.80
CA ALA A 199 -3.53 -18.89 54.90
C ALA A 199 -3.48 -20.30 54.28
N PHE A 200 -2.31 -20.79 53.85
CA PHE A 200 -2.21 -22.06 53.11
C PHE A 200 -2.74 -23.27 53.90
N GLY A 201 -2.64 -23.24 55.24
CA GLY A 201 -3.18 -24.27 56.13
C GLY A 201 -4.72 -24.28 56.27
N THR A 202 -5.45 -23.27 55.79
CA THR A 202 -6.93 -23.22 55.83
C THR A 202 -7.58 -23.68 54.51
N LEU A 203 -6.80 -24.33 53.65
CA LEU A 203 -7.21 -24.81 52.33
C LEU A 203 -8.32 -25.87 52.40
N SER A 204 -9.39 -25.66 51.63
CA SER A 204 -10.46 -26.64 51.41
C SER A 204 -10.01 -27.71 50.40
N TRP A 205 -9.75 -28.93 50.88
CA TRP A 205 -9.30 -30.05 50.03
C TRP A 205 -10.29 -30.41 48.92
N LEU A 206 -11.60 -30.27 49.19
CA LEU A 206 -12.66 -30.53 48.20
C LEU A 206 -12.64 -29.50 47.06
N ASP A 207 -12.45 -28.21 47.39
CA ASP A 207 -12.33 -27.14 46.40
C ASP A 207 -11.08 -27.31 45.54
N LEU A 208 -9.94 -27.66 46.15
CA LEU A 208 -8.68 -27.97 45.46
C LEU A 208 -8.86 -29.13 44.46
N VAL A 209 -9.48 -30.24 44.86
CA VAL A 209 -9.74 -31.38 43.96
C VAL A 209 -10.67 -30.96 42.81
N PHE A 210 -11.73 -30.20 43.09
CA PHE A 210 -12.62 -29.66 42.05
C PHE A 210 -11.88 -28.74 41.07
N GLY A 211 -11.02 -27.86 41.58
CA GLY A 211 -10.18 -26.96 40.79
C GLY A 211 -9.20 -27.72 39.89
N LEU A 212 -8.46 -28.68 40.46
CA LEU A 212 -7.49 -29.51 39.74
C LEU A 212 -8.15 -30.36 38.66
N VAL A 213 -9.26 -31.05 38.97
CA VAL A 213 -9.99 -31.88 38.00
C VAL A 213 -10.56 -31.02 36.87
N SER A 214 -11.15 -29.87 37.17
CA SER A 214 -11.66 -28.93 36.16
C SER A 214 -10.55 -28.41 35.25
N PHE A 215 -9.41 -28.02 35.84
CA PHE A 215 -8.24 -27.52 35.11
C PHE A 215 -7.63 -28.60 34.21
N PHE A 216 -7.46 -29.82 34.74
CA PHE A 216 -6.97 -30.99 33.99
C PHE A 216 -7.88 -31.34 32.82
N LEU A 217 -9.20 -31.43 33.03
CA LEU A 217 -10.17 -31.70 31.97
C LEU A 217 -10.11 -30.64 30.84
N LEU A 218 -10.03 -29.36 31.20
CA LEU A 218 -9.91 -28.27 30.21
C LEU A 218 -8.64 -28.39 29.34
N ILE A 219 -7.52 -28.81 29.93
CA ILE A 219 -6.24 -29.02 29.22
C ILE A 219 -6.30 -30.29 28.37
N VAL A 220 -6.74 -31.42 28.93
CA VAL A 220 -6.82 -32.72 28.22
C VAL A 220 -7.76 -32.64 27.03
N ILE A 221 -8.95 -32.03 27.18
CA ILE A 221 -9.87 -31.80 26.04
C ILE A 221 -9.22 -30.90 24.98
N GLY A 222 -8.45 -29.90 25.39
CA GLY A 222 -7.69 -29.04 24.47
C GLY A 222 -6.65 -29.81 23.64
N LEU A 223 -5.76 -30.55 24.33
CA LEU A 223 -4.64 -31.27 23.72
C LEU A 223 -5.08 -32.50 22.91
N ALA A 224 -6.04 -33.29 23.41
CA ALA A 224 -6.55 -34.47 22.73
C ALA A 224 -7.19 -34.11 21.38
N VAL A 225 -7.95 -33.01 21.34
CA VAL A 225 -8.54 -32.52 20.07
C VAL A 225 -7.47 -31.97 19.12
N ASP A 226 -6.42 -31.31 19.60
CA ASP A 226 -5.34 -30.84 18.72
C ASP A 226 -4.48 -31.97 18.13
N ARG A 227 -4.40 -33.11 18.83
CA ARG A 227 -3.70 -34.32 18.37
C ARG A 227 -4.55 -35.21 17.46
N TRP A 228 -5.83 -35.42 17.77
CA TRP A 228 -6.68 -36.40 17.07
C TRP A 228 -7.83 -35.78 16.23
N GLY A 229 -8.11 -34.48 16.39
CA GLY A 229 -9.29 -33.83 15.81
C GLY A 229 -9.09 -33.02 14.52
N ARG A 230 -7.87 -33.00 13.96
CA ARG A 230 -7.58 -32.22 12.74
C ARG A 230 -8.48 -32.67 11.58
N GLY A 231 -9.23 -31.74 11.00
CA GLY A 231 -10.11 -31.97 9.84
C GLY A 231 -11.56 -32.35 10.13
N LYS A 232 -11.91 -32.80 11.35
CA LYS A 232 -13.29 -33.21 11.69
C LYS A 232 -14.03 -32.13 12.48
N PHE A 233 -15.05 -31.51 11.87
CA PHE A 233 -15.85 -30.43 12.47
C PHE A 233 -16.41 -30.78 13.86
N SER A 234 -16.95 -31.99 14.03
CA SER A 234 -17.55 -32.45 15.30
C SER A 234 -16.54 -32.51 16.45
N ILE A 235 -15.28 -32.88 16.17
CA ILE A 235 -14.23 -32.95 17.20
C ILE A 235 -13.74 -31.53 17.53
N GLN A 236 -13.60 -30.66 16.52
CA GLN A 236 -13.29 -29.24 16.73
C GLN A 236 -14.38 -28.52 17.57
N LEU A 237 -15.65 -28.93 17.45
CA LEU A 237 -16.75 -28.41 18.24
C LEU A 237 -16.56 -28.71 19.74
N ILE A 238 -16.12 -29.92 20.10
CA ILE A 238 -15.84 -30.30 21.51
C ILE A 238 -14.76 -29.40 22.11
N LYS A 239 -13.68 -29.11 21.38
CA LYS A 239 -12.62 -28.18 21.85
C LYS A 239 -13.16 -26.77 22.11
N ILE A 240 -14.06 -26.29 21.27
CA ILE A 240 -14.70 -24.97 21.40
C ILE A 240 -15.67 -24.95 22.60
N SER A 241 -16.48 -25.99 22.77
CA SER A 241 -17.46 -26.10 23.86
C SER A 241 -16.88 -26.46 25.23
N ARG A 242 -15.57 -26.72 25.35
CA ARG A 242 -15.00 -27.28 26.59
C ARG A 242 -15.24 -26.45 27.85
N PHE A 243 -15.29 -25.11 27.73
CA PHE A 243 -15.59 -24.24 28.86
C PHE A 243 -17.04 -24.41 29.33
N PHE A 244 -18.01 -24.39 28.41
CA PHE A 244 -19.40 -24.72 28.71
C PHE A 244 -19.55 -26.12 29.32
N ILE A 245 -18.96 -27.14 28.71
CA ILE A 245 -19.07 -28.54 29.15
C ILE A 245 -18.52 -28.71 30.57
N VAL A 246 -17.31 -28.20 30.86
CA VAL A 246 -16.68 -28.35 32.19
C VAL A 246 -17.44 -27.55 33.25
N THR A 247 -17.90 -26.33 32.95
CA THR A 247 -18.69 -25.54 33.92
C THR A 247 -20.03 -26.22 34.23
N VAL A 248 -20.77 -26.68 33.22
CA VAL A 248 -22.05 -27.38 33.45
C VAL A 248 -21.85 -28.67 34.23
N LEU A 249 -20.84 -29.49 33.86
CA LEU A 249 -20.52 -30.72 34.57
C LEU A 249 -20.15 -30.45 36.04
N ALA A 250 -19.30 -29.45 36.30
CA ALA A 250 -18.92 -29.06 37.66
C ALA A 250 -20.13 -28.57 38.48
N THR A 251 -21.04 -27.80 37.88
CA THR A 251 -22.30 -27.38 38.52
C THR A 251 -23.21 -28.56 38.83
N CYS A 252 -23.36 -29.54 37.94
CA CYS A 252 -24.16 -30.74 38.18
C CYS A 252 -23.60 -31.60 39.34
N ILE A 253 -22.29 -31.79 39.40
CA ILE A 253 -21.65 -32.56 40.49
C ILE A 253 -21.74 -31.76 41.81
N SER A 254 -21.53 -30.45 41.76
CA SER A 254 -21.70 -29.55 42.92
C SER A 254 -23.13 -29.55 43.46
N TYR A 255 -24.14 -29.55 42.59
CA TYR A 255 -25.53 -29.73 42.97
C TYR A 255 -25.74 -31.06 43.69
N ALA A 256 -25.29 -32.18 43.13
CA ALA A 256 -25.41 -33.50 43.75
C ALA A 256 -24.75 -33.58 45.16
N ILE A 257 -23.63 -32.89 45.37
CA ILE A 257 -22.92 -32.85 46.66
C ILE A 257 -23.59 -31.91 47.67
N ASN A 258 -24.05 -30.73 47.22
CA ASN A 258 -24.56 -29.66 48.10
C ASN A 258 -26.08 -29.70 48.33
N ASN A 259 -26.86 -30.46 47.56
CA ASN A 259 -28.31 -30.59 47.75
C ASN A 259 -28.67 -31.13 49.15
N ASN A 260 -27.82 -32.01 49.70
CA ASN A 260 -27.97 -32.61 51.03
C ASN A 260 -27.04 -31.98 52.09
N ALA A 261 -26.54 -30.76 51.86
CA ALA A 261 -25.63 -30.10 52.80
C ALA A 261 -26.36 -29.53 54.04
N PRO A 262 -25.73 -29.53 55.22
CA PRO A 262 -26.33 -29.02 56.45
C PRO A 262 -26.68 -27.53 56.32
N ARG A 263 -27.74 -27.10 57.02
CA ARG A 263 -28.17 -25.70 57.07
C ARG A 263 -27.78 -25.07 58.41
N ASP A 264 -27.28 -23.84 58.35
CA ASP A 264 -27.03 -22.97 59.50
C ASP A 264 -28.34 -22.57 60.20
N SER A 265 -28.25 -22.06 61.42
CA SER A 265 -29.37 -21.61 62.27
C SER A 265 -30.27 -20.56 61.61
N LYS A 266 -29.79 -19.88 60.55
CA LYS A 266 -30.55 -18.93 59.71
C LYS A 266 -31.17 -19.58 58.46
N GLY A 267 -31.25 -20.91 58.39
CA GLY A 267 -31.79 -21.68 57.26
C GLY A 267 -30.91 -21.72 56.01
N LYS A 268 -29.74 -21.05 56.02
CA LYS A 268 -28.82 -20.99 54.86
C LYS A 268 -27.98 -22.27 54.77
N ILE A 269 -27.82 -22.79 53.55
CA ILE A 269 -26.95 -23.94 53.29
C ILE A 269 -25.50 -23.60 53.66
N ILE A 270 -24.86 -24.45 54.45
CA ILE A 270 -23.41 -24.46 54.68
C ILE A 270 -22.80 -25.35 53.59
N PRO A 271 -22.26 -24.78 52.50
CA PRO A 271 -21.89 -25.58 51.35
C PRO A 271 -20.57 -26.31 51.62
N ARG A 272 -20.47 -27.56 51.16
CA ARG A 272 -19.26 -28.39 51.31
C ARG A 272 -18.16 -28.03 50.30
N ILE A 273 -18.53 -27.26 49.28
CA ILE A 273 -17.71 -26.74 48.18
C ILE A 273 -18.04 -25.25 48.09
N SER A 274 -17.06 -24.40 47.80
CA SER A 274 -17.26 -22.97 47.64
C SER A 274 -18.15 -22.67 46.42
N ILE A 275 -19.38 -22.19 46.67
CA ILE A 275 -20.41 -21.88 45.65
C ILE A 275 -20.83 -20.41 45.66
N LEU A 276 -21.42 -19.99 44.55
CA LEU A 276 -21.80 -18.60 44.24
C LEU A 276 -22.87 -17.97 45.15
N LYS A 277 -23.79 -18.79 45.69
CA LYS A 277 -24.94 -18.40 46.54
C LYS A 277 -26.02 -17.58 45.81
N ASP A 278 -26.89 -16.93 46.58
CA ASP A 278 -28.14 -16.31 46.14
C ASP A 278 -27.96 -15.28 45.01
N VAL A 279 -28.76 -15.45 43.95
CA VAL A 279 -28.90 -14.52 42.82
C VAL A 279 -30.31 -13.91 42.91
N PRO A 280 -30.49 -12.57 42.87
CA PRO A 280 -31.81 -11.97 42.87
C PRO A 280 -32.50 -12.12 41.50
N SER A 281 -33.82 -12.25 41.52
CA SER A 281 -34.66 -12.30 40.31
C SER A 281 -35.34 -10.96 40.05
N GLY A 282 -35.44 -10.56 38.78
CA GLY A 282 -36.12 -9.33 38.35
C GLY A 282 -35.44 -8.62 37.18
N LEU A 283 -36.22 -7.82 36.45
CA LEU A 283 -35.68 -6.84 35.49
C LEU A 283 -35.47 -5.48 36.16
N PRO A 284 -34.55 -4.65 35.65
CA PRO A 284 -34.53 -3.24 35.98
C PRO A 284 -35.80 -2.57 35.44
N HIS A 285 -36.47 -1.79 36.28
CA HIS A 285 -37.37 -0.75 35.78
C HIS A 285 -36.52 0.36 35.14
N PRO A 286 -36.92 0.92 33.99
CA PRO A 286 -36.25 2.08 33.43
C PRO A 286 -36.24 3.24 34.44
N MET A 287 -35.06 3.83 34.66
CA MET A 287 -34.82 4.92 35.59
C MET A 287 -34.25 6.10 34.80
N VAL A 288 -34.76 7.31 35.02
CA VAL A 288 -34.20 8.52 34.41
C VAL A 288 -33.19 9.14 35.38
N PRO A 289 -31.88 9.19 35.07
CA PRO A 289 -30.91 9.82 35.95
C PRO A 289 -31.10 11.35 35.93
N SER A 290 -31.53 11.93 37.06
CA SER A 290 -31.66 13.38 37.21
C SER A 290 -30.32 14.03 37.55
N VAL A 291 -29.82 14.92 36.70
CA VAL A 291 -28.54 15.63 36.91
C VAL A 291 -28.81 17.01 37.50
N THR A 292 -28.53 17.19 38.79
CA THR A 292 -28.52 18.51 39.45
C THR A 292 -27.16 19.19 39.26
N SER A 293 -27.14 20.52 39.12
CA SER A 293 -25.91 21.29 38.87
C SER A 293 -24.82 21.08 39.94
N GLU A 294 -25.22 20.94 41.21
CA GLU A 294 -24.30 20.71 42.35
C GLU A 294 -23.58 19.36 42.21
N ILE A 295 -24.35 18.30 41.99
CA ILE A 295 -23.85 16.92 41.78
C ILE A 295 -22.94 16.86 40.54
N PHE A 296 -23.25 17.59 39.48
CA PHE A 296 -22.40 17.67 38.29
C PHE A 296 -21.00 18.21 38.61
N SER A 297 -20.90 19.31 39.39
CA SER A 297 -19.60 19.87 39.79
C SER A 297 -18.74 18.94 40.66
N GLU A 298 -19.36 18.11 41.51
CA GLU A 298 -18.63 17.14 42.36
C GLU A 298 -18.16 15.91 41.58
N ILE A 299 -18.94 15.44 40.58
CA ILE A 299 -18.59 14.26 39.79
C ILE A 299 -17.53 14.56 38.72
N VAL A 300 -17.54 15.74 38.09
CA VAL A 300 -16.67 16.10 36.95
C VAL A 300 -15.16 15.84 37.17
N PRO A 301 -14.54 16.16 38.33
CA PRO A 301 -13.13 15.86 38.57
C PRO A 301 -12.80 14.35 38.49
N LYS A 302 -13.68 13.49 39.03
CA LYS A 302 -13.52 12.02 38.99
C LYS A 302 -14.00 11.41 37.68
N LEU A 303 -14.87 12.11 36.95
CA LEU A 303 -15.40 11.70 35.65
C LEU A 303 -14.29 11.42 34.64
N PHE A 304 -13.28 12.28 34.56
CA PHE A 304 -12.14 12.11 33.65
C PHE A 304 -11.33 10.86 33.98
N ALA A 305 -11.11 10.55 35.26
CA ALA A 305 -10.42 9.32 35.68
C ALA A 305 -11.20 8.06 35.29
N ILE A 306 -12.52 8.03 35.56
CA ILE A 306 -13.38 6.88 35.20
C ILE A 306 -13.45 6.72 33.68
N ALA A 307 -13.63 7.81 32.93
CA ALA A 307 -13.72 7.79 31.48
C ALA A 307 -12.39 7.36 30.84
N LEU A 308 -11.25 7.89 31.31
CA LEU A 308 -9.94 7.49 30.83
C LEU A 308 -9.69 6.00 31.10
N ALA A 309 -9.90 5.52 32.32
CA ALA A 309 -9.77 4.10 32.64
C ALA A 309 -10.68 3.21 31.77
N THR A 310 -11.93 3.64 31.57
CA THR A 310 -12.94 2.96 30.73
C THR A 310 -12.46 2.85 29.27
N ILE A 311 -11.95 3.94 28.69
CA ILE A 311 -11.42 3.98 27.32
C ILE A 311 -10.18 3.10 27.19
N LEU A 312 -9.22 3.26 28.11
CA LEU A 312 -7.93 2.55 28.08
C LEU A 312 -8.12 1.03 28.17
N GLU A 313 -8.90 0.56 29.16
CA GLU A 313 -9.21 -0.87 29.31
C GLU A 313 -9.89 -1.41 28.04
N HIS A 314 -10.93 -0.73 27.54
CA HIS A 314 -11.68 -1.14 26.36
C HIS A 314 -10.80 -1.27 25.11
N ILE A 315 -10.04 -0.22 24.78
CA ILE A 315 -9.29 -0.11 23.53
C ILE A 315 -8.05 -1.00 23.55
N ALA A 316 -7.36 -1.11 24.68
CA ALA A 316 -6.20 -1.99 24.80
C ALA A 316 -6.59 -3.47 24.66
N ILE A 317 -7.69 -3.90 25.28
CA ILE A 317 -8.24 -5.26 25.09
C ILE A 317 -8.64 -5.45 23.62
N SER A 318 -9.35 -4.49 23.03
CA SER A 318 -9.77 -4.55 21.63
C SER A 318 -8.56 -4.71 20.69
N LYS A 319 -7.56 -3.83 20.75
CA LYS A 319 -6.35 -3.90 19.90
C LYS A 319 -5.55 -5.19 20.13
N ALA A 320 -5.50 -5.71 21.36
CA ALA A 320 -4.85 -6.98 21.68
C ALA A 320 -5.50 -8.19 20.98
N PHE A 321 -6.83 -8.31 21.03
CA PHE A 321 -7.55 -9.41 20.36
C PHE A 321 -7.57 -9.24 18.83
N ALA A 322 -7.69 -8.00 18.34
CA ALA A 322 -7.59 -7.66 16.92
C ALA A 322 -6.28 -8.18 16.30
N ARG A 323 -5.16 -7.87 16.95
CA ARG A 323 -3.84 -8.36 16.56
C ARG A 323 -3.77 -9.89 16.55
N LYS A 324 -4.22 -10.53 17.63
CA LYS A 324 -4.15 -11.99 17.79
C LYS A 324 -4.99 -12.75 16.75
N ASN A 325 -6.11 -12.18 16.30
CA ASN A 325 -7.01 -12.74 15.29
C ASN A 325 -6.84 -12.15 13.87
N ARG A 326 -5.86 -11.26 13.65
CA ARG A 326 -5.57 -10.62 12.36
C ARG A 326 -6.76 -9.87 11.75
N TYR A 327 -7.47 -9.07 12.56
CA TYR A 327 -8.42 -8.07 12.08
C TYR A 327 -8.01 -6.68 12.57
N GLN A 328 -8.61 -5.63 11.98
CA GLN A 328 -8.41 -4.23 12.36
C GLN A 328 -9.63 -3.72 13.13
N ILE A 329 -9.40 -2.75 14.01
CA ILE A 329 -10.43 -2.08 14.80
C ILE A 329 -10.40 -0.60 14.48
N ASP A 330 -11.58 0.00 14.33
CA ASP A 330 -11.74 1.45 14.26
C ASP A 330 -11.92 1.99 15.66
N THR A 331 -10.86 2.62 16.19
CA THR A 331 -10.83 3.22 17.53
C THR A 331 -11.97 4.22 17.75
N ASN A 332 -12.32 5.03 16.74
CA ASN A 332 -13.40 6.02 16.87
C ASN A 332 -14.76 5.34 16.94
N GLN A 333 -14.95 4.25 16.19
CA GLN A 333 -16.17 3.46 16.25
C GLN A 333 -16.31 2.69 17.57
N GLU A 334 -15.21 2.22 18.16
CA GLU A 334 -15.23 1.63 19.50
C GLU A 334 -15.59 2.67 20.59
N LEU A 335 -15.07 3.90 20.51
CA LEU A 335 -15.48 5.00 21.40
C LEU A 335 -16.99 5.30 21.29
N LEU A 336 -17.51 5.38 20.06
CA LEU A 336 -18.95 5.55 19.82
C LEU A 336 -19.78 4.39 20.38
N ALA A 337 -19.35 3.15 20.18
CA ALA A 337 -20.04 1.96 20.67
C ALA A 337 -20.02 1.89 22.21
N LEU A 338 -18.90 2.23 22.84
CA LEU A 338 -18.73 2.26 24.30
C LEU A 338 -19.55 3.38 24.94
N GLY A 339 -19.57 4.57 24.33
CA GLY A 339 -20.38 5.69 24.77
C GLY A 339 -21.87 5.42 24.66
N ALA A 340 -22.33 4.94 23.50
CA ALA A 340 -23.73 4.56 23.30
C ALA A 340 -24.19 3.42 24.24
N ALA A 341 -23.32 2.44 24.51
CA ALA A 341 -23.62 1.37 25.47
C ALA A 341 -23.76 1.90 26.90
N ASN A 342 -22.89 2.82 27.34
CA ASN A 342 -22.96 3.42 28.68
C ASN A 342 -24.13 4.40 28.84
N VAL A 343 -24.36 5.29 27.86
CA VAL A 343 -25.55 6.17 27.84
C VAL A 343 -26.83 5.35 27.88
N THR A 344 -26.89 4.20 27.21
CA THR A 344 -28.11 3.37 27.27
C THR A 344 -28.19 2.60 28.59
N ALA A 345 -27.07 2.14 29.15
CA ALA A 345 -27.02 1.41 30.41
C ALA A 345 -27.56 2.22 31.61
N SER A 346 -27.23 3.51 31.70
CA SER A 346 -27.69 4.38 32.80
C SER A 346 -29.22 4.43 32.93
N PHE A 347 -29.96 4.38 31.81
CA PHE A 347 -31.43 4.38 31.81
C PHE A 347 -32.08 3.10 32.38
N PHE A 348 -31.31 2.07 32.70
CA PHE A 348 -31.78 0.84 33.35
C PHE A 348 -31.09 0.62 34.71
N GLY A 349 -30.57 1.68 35.32
CA GLY A 349 -29.86 1.61 36.59
C GLY A 349 -28.56 0.80 36.54
N ALA A 350 -28.00 0.54 35.35
CA ALA A 350 -26.69 -0.06 35.24
C ALA A 350 -25.58 0.99 35.44
N TYR A 351 -24.48 0.57 36.04
CA TYR A 351 -23.28 1.38 36.22
C TYR A 351 -22.26 1.13 35.10
N THR A 352 -21.27 2.02 35.01
CA THR A 352 -20.30 2.10 33.90
C THR A 352 -19.72 0.75 33.49
N VAL A 353 -19.77 0.48 32.19
CA VAL A 353 -19.34 -0.76 31.55
C VAL A 353 -18.16 -0.55 30.60
N THR A 354 -17.29 -1.57 30.54
CA THR A 354 -16.14 -1.59 29.63
C THR A 354 -15.81 -3.01 29.18
N GLY A 355 -14.86 -3.16 28.26
CA GLY A 355 -14.33 -4.44 27.80
C GLY A 355 -13.63 -5.21 28.94
N SER A 356 -13.62 -6.54 28.87
CA SER A 356 -13.02 -7.37 29.94
C SER A 356 -12.12 -8.47 29.39
N PHE A 357 -10.89 -8.57 29.92
CA PHE A 357 -9.89 -9.54 29.50
C PHE A 357 -10.35 -10.99 29.67
N SER A 358 -10.82 -11.37 30.87
CA SER A 358 -11.24 -12.75 31.19
C SER A 358 -12.39 -13.21 30.28
N ARG A 359 -13.42 -12.39 30.15
CA ARG A 359 -14.61 -12.66 29.34
C ARG A 359 -14.29 -12.75 27.85
N SER A 360 -13.51 -11.78 27.34
CA SER A 360 -13.07 -11.76 25.93
C SER A 360 -12.11 -12.91 25.60
N ALA A 361 -11.27 -13.35 26.55
CA ALA A 361 -10.39 -14.51 26.38
C ALA A 361 -11.17 -15.82 26.23
N VAL A 362 -12.22 -16.02 27.04
CA VAL A 362 -13.12 -17.19 26.89
C VAL A 362 -13.82 -17.13 25.53
N LYS A 363 -14.38 -15.97 25.17
CA LYS A 363 -15.07 -15.73 23.89
C LYS A 363 -14.16 -16.04 22.69
N PHE A 364 -12.92 -15.56 22.73
CA PHE A 364 -11.86 -15.86 21.77
C PHE A 364 -11.57 -17.36 21.67
N GLN A 365 -11.37 -18.05 22.79
CA GLN A 365 -11.05 -19.49 22.77
C GLN A 365 -12.23 -20.38 22.33
N CYS A 366 -13.47 -19.90 22.48
CA CYS A 366 -14.65 -20.50 21.89
C CYS A 366 -14.75 -20.27 20.34
N GLY A 367 -13.76 -19.62 19.73
CA GLY A 367 -13.65 -19.51 18.27
C GLY A 367 -14.70 -18.61 17.62
N VAL A 368 -15.17 -17.60 18.37
CA VAL A 368 -16.18 -16.61 17.98
C VAL A 368 -15.91 -15.97 16.61
N LYS A 369 -16.98 -15.72 15.85
CA LYS A 369 -16.96 -15.21 14.48
C LYS A 369 -17.59 -13.84 14.33
N SER A 370 -18.52 -13.42 15.20
CA SER A 370 -19.10 -12.07 15.15
C SER A 370 -19.42 -11.48 16.54
N PRO A 371 -19.73 -10.16 16.60
CA PRO A 371 -20.29 -9.54 17.81
C PRO A 371 -21.59 -10.19 18.32
N PHE A 372 -22.33 -10.98 17.51
CA PHE A 372 -23.60 -11.63 17.88
C PHE A 372 -23.51 -12.51 19.14
N ALA A 373 -22.34 -13.08 19.44
CA ALA A 373 -22.11 -13.78 20.71
C ALA A 373 -22.36 -12.89 21.95
N GLY A 374 -22.22 -11.57 21.84
CA GLY A 374 -22.61 -10.61 22.88
C GLY A 374 -24.13 -10.55 23.09
N PHE A 375 -24.93 -10.58 22.01
CA PHE A 375 -26.39 -10.70 22.11
C PHE A 375 -26.80 -12.00 22.82
N VAL A 376 -26.18 -13.15 22.46
CA VAL A 376 -26.43 -14.43 23.14
C VAL A 376 -26.03 -14.37 24.63
N THR A 377 -24.92 -13.68 24.95
CA THR A 377 -24.48 -13.48 26.33
C THR A 377 -25.54 -12.70 27.13
N GLY A 378 -26.01 -11.57 26.61
CA GLY A 378 -27.06 -10.77 27.26
C GLY A 378 -28.40 -11.50 27.37
N ALA A 379 -28.80 -12.24 26.33
CA ALA A 379 -29.99 -13.07 26.36
C ALA A 379 -29.91 -14.18 27.44
N LEU A 380 -28.73 -14.80 27.64
CA LEU A 380 -28.54 -15.77 28.73
C LEU A 380 -28.63 -15.09 30.11
N VAL A 381 -28.03 -13.91 30.28
CA VAL A 381 -28.10 -13.15 31.55
C VAL A 381 -29.55 -12.76 31.87
N LEU A 382 -30.32 -12.31 30.87
CA LEU A 382 -31.75 -12.03 30.99
C LEU A 382 -32.55 -13.29 31.36
N LEU A 383 -32.34 -14.40 30.65
CA LEU A 383 -33.00 -15.67 30.94
C LEU A 383 -32.62 -16.19 32.35
N ALA A 384 -31.42 -15.87 32.84
CA ALA A 384 -30.96 -16.23 34.18
C ALA A 384 -31.56 -15.39 35.31
N LEU A 385 -31.87 -14.12 35.07
CA LEU A 385 -32.61 -13.27 36.02
C LEU A 385 -34.06 -13.76 36.24
N TYR A 386 -34.60 -14.57 35.32
CA TYR A 386 -35.95 -15.13 35.39
C TYR A 386 -36.02 -16.62 35.76
N PHE A 387 -35.16 -17.46 35.18
CA PHE A 387 -35.34 -18.93 35.20
C PHE A 387 -34.11 -19.73 35.65
N LEU A 388 -32.87 -19.31 35.31
CA LEU A 388 -31.65 -20.06 35.68
C LEU A 388 -31.06 -19.67 37.05
N THR A 389 -31.70 -18.75 37.76
CA THR A 389 -31.34 -18.32 39.13
C THR A 389 -31.00 -19.50 40.07
N PRO A 390 -31.81 -20.59 40.14
CA PRO A 390 -31.52 -21.73 41.01
C PRO A 390 -30.34 -22.59 40.52
N ALA A 391 -30.12 -22.67 39.21
CA ALA A 391 -29.02 -23.44 38.64
C ALA A 391 -27.66 -22.76 38.89
N PHE A 392 -27.62 -21.43 38.91
CA PHE A 392 -26.40 -20.66 39.12
C PHE A 392 -25.95 -20.61 40.58
N PHE A 393 -26.86 -20.81 41.54
CA PHE A 393 -26.54 -20.93 42.97
C PHE A 393 -25.42 -21.97 43.24
N TYR A 394 -25.40 -23.08 42.49
CA TYR A 394 -24.50 -24.22 42.68
C TYR A 394 -23.20 -24.17 41.87
N ILE A 395 -22.93 -23.10 41.11
CA ILE A 395 -21.67 -22.97 40.35
C ILE A 395 -20.47 -22.95 41.33
N PRO A 396 -19.47 -23.85 41.18
CA PRO A 396 -18.27 -23.86 42.03
C PRO A 396 -17.31 -22.72 41.67
N ASP A 397 -16.84 -21.99 42.68
CA ASP A 397 -15.81 -20.96 42.52
C ASP A 397 -14.51 -21.55 41.96
N ALA A 398 -14.08 -22.73 42.42
CA ALA A 398 -12.83 -23.37 41.97
C ALA A 398 -12.86 -23.76 40.48
N ALA A 399 -14.00 -24.26 39.98
CA ALA A 399 -14.17 -24.59 38.56
C ALA A 399 -14.21 -23.33 37.69
N LEU A 400 -14.88 -22.27 38.16
CA LEU A 400 -14.92 -20.97 37.49
C LEU A 400 -13.52 -20.34 37.39
N SER A 401 -12.73 -20.39 38.47
CA SER A 401 -11.34 -19.93 38.48
C SER A 401 -10.45 -20.74 37.54
N ALA A 402 -10.60 -22.07 37.47
CA ALA A 402 -9.89 -22.90 36.49
C ALA A 402 -10.21 -22.50 35.03
N VAL A 403 -11.49 -22.25 34.73
CA VAL A 403 -11.94 -21.76 33.41
C VAL A 403 -11.29 -20.42 33.06
N ILE A 404 -11.26 -19.46 33.99
CA ILE A 404 -10.65 -18.15 33.78
C ILE A 404 -9.12 -18.27 33.57
N MET A 405 -8.43 -19.07 34.38
CA MET A 405 -6.97 -19.29 34.25
C MET A 405 -6.61 -19.90 32.88
N VAL A 406 -7.30 -20.96 32.46
CA VAL A 406 -7.06 -21.58 31.15
C VAL A 406 -7.44 -20.65 30.00
N ALA A 407 -8.49 -19.82 30.14
CA ALA A 407 -8.87 -18.83 29.15
C ALA A 407 -7.77 -17.76 28.94
N VAL A 408 -7.30 -17.18 30.05
CA VAL A 408 -6.39 -16.04 30.07
C VAL A 408 -4.94 -16.42 29.79
N SER A 409 -4.49 -17.62 30.15
CA SER A 409 -3.12 -18.11 29.90
C SER A 409 -2.62 -17.92 28.46
N THR A 410 -3.51 -18.06 27.46
CA THR A 410 -3.14 -17.88 26.05
C THR A 410 -2.82 -16.43 25.66
N LEU A 411 -3.07 -15.44 26.52
CA LEU A 411 -2.73 -14.03 26.28
C LEU A 411 -1.28 -13.70 26.65
N ILE A 412 -0.65 -14.52 27.50
CA ILE A 412 0.77 -14.37 27.86
C ILE A 412 1.61 -14.55 26.60
N SER A 413 2.41 -13.53 26.25
CA SER A 413 3.34 -13.60 25.13
C SER A 413 4.58 -14.42 25.51
N PRO A 414 5.10 -15.30 24.63
CA PRO A 414 6.26 -16.11 24.96
C PRO A 414 7.53 -15.25 25.04
N PRO A 415 8.54 -15.63 25.85
CA PRO A 415 9.79 -14.86 26.04
C PRO A 415 10.52 -14.50 24.74
N SER A 416 10.38 -15.32 23.69
CA SER A 416 10.94 -15.05 22.36
C SER A 416 10.47 -13.73 21.74
N VAL A 417 9.27 -13.24 22.08
CA VAL A 417 8.76 -11.94 21.60
C VAL A 417 9.52 -10.79 22.26
N PHE A 418 9.76 -10.86 23.57
CA PHE A 418 10.52 -9.85 24.30
C PHE A 418 12.00 -9.84 23.90
N ILE A 419 12.61 -11.02 23.71
CA ILE A 419 13.95 -11.15 23.13
C ILE A 419 14.00 -10.55 21.71
N GLY A 420 12.93 -10.72 20.93
CA GLY A 420 12.76 -10.08 19.63
C GLY A 420 12.81 -8.55 19.71
N PHE A 421 12.10 -7.93 20.67
CA PHE A 421 12.17 -6.49 20.89
C PHE A 421 13.59 -6.04 21.26
N PHE A 422 14.27 -6.73 22.17
CA PHE A 422 15.65 -6.40 22.58
C PHE A 422 16.63 -6.44 21.40
N LYS A 423 16.50 -7.43 20.51
CA LYS A 423 17.33 -7.56 19.30
C LYS A 423 17.05 -6.50 18.23
N VAL A 424 15.89 -5.86 18.25
CA VAL A 424 15.52 -4.79 17.30
C VAL A 424 15.89 -3.42 17.86
N ASN A 425 15.51 -3.12 19.11
CA ASN A 425 15.64 -1.79 19.69
C ASN A 425 15.47 -1.86 21.23
N LEU A 426 16.48 -1.39 21.97
CA LEU A 426 16.46 -1.41 23.44
C LEU A 426 15.29 -0.62 24.03
N TRP A 427 14.89 0.50 23.42
CA TRP A 427 13.79 1.34 23.92
C TRP A 427 12.42 0.67 23.76
N ASP A 428 12.26 -0.12 22.70
CA ASP A 428 11.06 -0.93 22.45
C ASP A 428 10.97 -2.10 23.42
N PHE A 429 12.10 -2.69 23.78
CA PHE A 429 12.17 -3.65 24.88
C PHE A 429 11.81 -2.98 26.22
N LEU A 430 12.46 -1.87 26.59
CA LEU A 430 12.23 -1.15 27.85
C LEU A 430 10.76 -0.72 28.00
N SER A 431 10.14 -0.15 26.96
CA SER A 431 8.70 0.22 27.00
C SER A 431 7.79 -0.98 27.27
N SER A 432 8.11 -2.15 26.70
CA SER A 432 7.38 -3.39 26.99
C SER A 432 7.63 -3.92 28.42
N GLN A 433 8.83 -3.73 28.99
CA GLN A 433 9.15 -4.13 30.36
C GLN A 433 8.50 -3.21 31.40
N VAL A 434 8.54 -1.89 31.20
CA VAL A 434 7.83 -0.91 32.05
C VAL A 434 6.34 -1.25 32.08
N ALA A 435 5.73 -1.47 30.92
CA ALA A 435 4.34 -1.88 30.83
C ALA A 435 4.08 -3.21 31.57
N LEU A 436 4.92 -4.23 31.39
CA LEU A 436 4.78 -5.54 32.03
C LEU A 436 4.84 -5.46 33.57
N TRP A 437 5.91 -4.87 34.11
CA TRP A 437 6.19 -4.92 35.54
C TRP A 437 5.30 -3.98 36.36
N VAL A 438 4.97 -2.79 35.84
CA VAL A 438 4.02 -1.88 36.51
C VAL A 438 2.61 -2.47 36.51
N THR A 439 2.18 -3.11 35.41
CA THR A 439 0.91 -3.87 35.34
C THR A 439 0.84 -5.01 36.36
N LEU A 440 1.98 -5.64 36.67
CA LEU A 440 2.08 -6.78 37.57
C LEU A 440 2.10 -6.37 39.06
N PHE A 441 2.89 -5.35 39.40
CA PHE A 441 3.16 -5.00 40.81
C PHE A 441 2.36 -3.81 41.35
N VAL A 442 1.90 -2.89 40.49
CA VAL A 442 1.17 -1.68 40.88
C VAL A 442 -0.32 -1.83 40.55
N SER A 443 -0.71 -1.55 39.31
CA SER A 443 -2.09 -1.74 38.83
C SER A 443 -2.09 -1.88 37.31
N VAL A 444 -3.19 -2.41 36.76
CA VAL A 444 -3.30 -2.63 35.32
C VAL A 444 -3.34 -1.30 34.55
N GLU A 445 -4.00 -0.30 35.10
CA GLU A 445 -4.21 1.04 34.52
C GLU A 445 -2.91 1.85 34.55
N THR A 446 -2.21 1.83 35.69
CA THR A 446 -0.89 2.48 35.83
C THR A 446 0.15 1.85 34.91
N GLY A 447 0.07 0.54 34.67
CA GLY A 447 0.97 -0.16 33.76
C GLY A 447 0.86 0.27 32.30
N ILE A 448 -0.36 0.44 31.77
CA ILE A 448 -0.53 0.98 30.41
C ILE A 448 -0.15 2.47 30.33
N ALA A 449 -0.52 3.28 31.34
CA ALA A 449 -0.17 4.69 31.37
C ALA A 449 1.35 4.91 31.41
N ALA A 450 2.08 4.19 32.28
CA ALA A 450 3.53 4.26 32.38
C ALA A 450 4.23 3.79 31.10
N GLY A 451 3.76 2.70 30.48
CA GLY A 451 4.33 2.19 29.23
C GLY A 451 4.17 3.16 28.06
N VAL A 452 2.97 3.73 27.88
CA VAL A 452 2.71 4.74 26.83
C VAL A 452 3.48 6.03 27.13
N GLY A 453 3.46 6.51 28.37
CA GLY A 453 4.20 7.71 28.78
C GLY A 453 5.70 7.58 28.52
N PHE A 454 6.30 6.44 28.89
CA PHE A 454 7.70 6.14 28.59
C PHE A 454 7.99 6.16 27.08
N SER A 455 7.11 5.56 26.26
CA SER A 455 7.32 5.57 24.80
C SER A 455 7.11 6.94 24.15
N LEU A 456 6.23 7.79 24.71
CA LEU A 456 6.08 9.18 24.28
C LEU A 456 7.32 10.00 24.63
N LEU A 457 7.90 9.79 25.82
CA LEU A 457 9.17 10.41 26.20
C LEU A 457 10.33 9.97 25.28
N VAL A 458 10.41 8.69 24.92
CA VAL A 458 11.40 8.20 23.93
C VAL A 458 11.17 8.82 22.56
N LEU A 459 9.92 8.95 22.11
CA LEU A 459 9.59 9.58 20.83
C LEU A 459 9.99 11.06 20.82
N LEU A 460 9.63 11.81 21.86
CA LEU A 460 10.02 13.22 22.02
C LEU A 460 11.54 13.38 22.08
N PHE A 461 12.25 12.50 22.80
CA PHE A 461 13.71 12.52 22.86
C PHE A 461 14.35 12.29 21.48
N ARG A 462 13.84 11.35 20.67
CA ARG A 462 14.31 11.12 19.30
C ARG A 462 14.08 12.31 18.38
N ILE A 463 12.91 12.93 18.47
CA ILE A 463 12.59 14.13 17.68
C ILE A 463 13.50 15.29 18.10
N ALA A 464 13.74 15.48 19.40
CA ALA A 464 14.57 16.56 19.96
C ALA A 464 16.09 16.38 19.77
N ARG A 465 16.56 15.13 19.64
CA ARG A 465 17.97 14.78 19.41
C ARG A 465 18.08 13.84 18.19
N PRO A 466 17.82 14.34 16.97
CA PRO A 466 18.05 13.58 15.75
C PRO A 466 19.56 13.49 15.46
N ASN A 467 19.95 12.58 14.57
CA ASN A 467 21.32 12.55 14.08
C ASN A 467 21.52 13.61 12.99
N PHE A 468 22.73 14.16 12.93
CA PHE A 468 23.14 15.13 11.93
C PHE A 468 24.43 14.63 11.27
N HIS A 469 24.51 14.73 9.94
CA HIS A 469 25.58 14.10 9.17
C HIS A 469 26.28 15.11 8.26
N GLN A 470 27.60 15.22 8.36
CA GLN A 470 28.42 15.95 7.40
C GLN A 470 28.63 15.06 6.18
N LEU A 471 28.31 15.54 4.98
CA LEU A 471 28.55 14.81 3.74
C LEU A 471 29.92 15.14 3.14
N ARG A 472 30.63 14.12 2.68
CA ARG A 472 31.90 14.22 1.93
C ARG A 472 31.76 13.55 0.57
N GLN A 473 32.54 14.03 -0.39
CA GLN A 473 32.51 13.55 -1.77
C GLN A 473 33.34 12.26 -1.89
N LEU A 474 32.87 11.25 -2.63
CA LEU A 474 33.64 10.03 -2.83
C LEU A 474 34.74 10.25 -3.88
N LYS A 475 36.00 9.97 -3.54
CA LYS A 475 37.17 10.24 -4.42
C LYS A 475 37.06 9.56 -5.79
N ASN A 476 36.52 8.34 -5.81
CA ASN A 476 36.36 7.54 -7.03
C ASN A 476 35.06 7.82 -7.80
N ARG A 477 34.12 8.61 -7.24
CA ARG A 477 32.83 8.99 -7.84
C ARG A 477 32.38 10.37 -7.36
N PRO A 478 32.84 11.47 -8.00
CA PRO A 478 32.56 12.83 -7.55
C PRO A 478 31.07 13.22 -7.56
N GLU A 479 30.21 12.46 -8.24
CA GLU A 479 28.75 12.59 -8.18
C GLU A 479 28.11 12.02 -6.90
N VAL A 480 28.85 11.27 -6.08
CA VAL A 480 28.33 10.62 -4.86
C VAL A 480 28.85 11.33 -3.61
N PHE A 481 27.91 11.76 -2.77
CA PHE A 481 28.18 12.25 -1.42
C PHE A 481 27.77 11.19 -0.39
N ILE A 482 28.70 10.82 0.49
CA ILE A 482 28.48 9.89 1.60
C ILE A 482 28.71 10.60 2.94
N ASP A 483 28.13 10.07 4.00
CA ASP A 483 28.35 10.60 5.35
C ASP A 483 29.81 10.37 5.79
N ALA A 484 30.43 11.42 6.34
CA ALA A 484 31.78 11.40 6.89
C ALA A 484 31.97 10.40 8.04
N SER A 485 30.90 10.01 8.74
CA SER A 485 30.97 9.03 9.83
C SER A 485 30.99 7.56 9.35
N VAL A 486 30.67 7.31 8.07
CA VAL A 486 30.54 5.96 7.51
C VAL A 486 31.92 5.41 7.13
N ASP A 487 32.47 4.63 8.06
CA ASP A 487 33.51 3.60 7.93
C ASP A 487 34.66 3.88 6.92
N ASN A 488 35.88 4.07 7.45
CA ASN A 488 37.12 4.46 6.75
C ASN A 488 37.54 3.56 5.55
N THR A 489 36.76 2.52 5.24
CA THR A 489 36.77 1.72 4.01
C THR A 489 36.70 2.54 2.71
N PHE A 490 36.14 3.76 2.72
CA PHE A 490 35.99 4.58 1.52
C PHE A 490 36.87 5.83 1.55
N GLU A 491 37.73 5.99 0.53
CA GLU A 491 38.48 7.24 0.33
C GLU A 491 37.54 8.39 -0.05
N THR A 492 37.35 9.33 0.87
CA THR A 492 36.57 10.55 0.66
C THR A 492 37.49 11.76 0.43
N VAL A 493 36.95 12.75 -0.28
CA VAL A 493 37.54 14.08 -0.44
C VAL A 493 36.62 15.05 0.30
N SER A 494 37.21 15.94 1.10
CA SER A 494 36.47 17.07 1.67
C SER A 494 35.85 17.91 0.56
N ALA A 495 34.70 18.53 0.83
CA ALA A 495 34.16 19.53 -0.08
C ALA A 495 35.18 20.68 -0.30
N PRO A 496 35.06 21.44 -1.40
CA PRO A 496 36.03 22.48 -1.74
C PRO A 496 36.28 23.48 -0.61
N HIS A 497 37.46 24.11 -0.59
CA HIS A 497 37.85 25.06 0.46
C HIS A 497 36.74 26.09 0.78
N GLY A 498 36.21 26.01 2.00
CA GLY A 498 35.15 26.90 2.49
C GLY A 498 33.71 26.46 2.21
N VAL A 499 33.49 25.30 1.57
CA VAL A 499 32.15 24.74 1.31
C VAL A 499 31.88 23.58 2.26
N LEU A 500 30.73 23.60 2.94
CA LEU A 500 30.29 22.53 3.83
C LEU A 500 28.94 21.97 3.37
N VAL A 501 28.77 20.65 3.48
CA VAL A 501 27.55 19.95 3.06
C VAL A 501 27.01 19.16 4.25
N PHE A 502 25.73 19.37 4.59
CA PHE A 502 25.07 18.74 5.72
C PHE A 502 23.78 18.05 5.28
N ARG A 503 23.52 16.85 5.79
CA ARG A 503 22.22 16.17 5.67
C ARG A 503 21.48 16.20 6.99
N ILE A 504 20.20 16.58 6.92
CA ILE A 504 19.26 16.54 8.04
C ILE A 504 18.34 15.33 7.84
N GLU A 505 18.25 14.45 8.83
CA GLU A 505 17.40 13.23 8.75
C GLU A 505 15.94 13.47 9.18
N GLU A 506 15.66 14.55 9.90
CA GLU A 506 14.38 14.78 10.59
C GLU A 506 13.82 16.20 10.33
N SER A 507 12.53 16.38 10.61
CA SER A 507 11.81 17.65 10.44
C SER A 507 12.31 18.73 11.41
N THR A 508 12.68 19.90 10.88
CA THR A 508 13.18 21.05 11.68
C THR A 508 12.04 21.72 12.43
N THR A 509 11.95 21.48 13.74
CA THR A 509 10.81 21.87 14.58
C THR A 509 11.28 22.33 15.96
N PHE A 510 10.40 23.01 16.71
CA PHE A 510 10.74 23.59 18.02
C PHE A 510 11.53 22.69 19.00
N PRO A 511 11.40 21.34 19.04
CA PRO A 511 12.19 20.51 19.95
C PRO A 511 13.65 20.31 19.53
N ASN A 512 14.01 20.52 18.27
CA ASN A 512 15.33 20.17 17.71
C ASN A 512 16.05 21.31 16.97
N THR A 513 15.38 22.42 16.67
CA THR A 513 15.98 23.56 15.96
C THR A 513 17.27 24.04 16.61
N GLU A 514 17.27 24.26 17.93
CA GLU A 514 18.45 24.74 18.66
C GLU A 514 19.62 23.73 18.58
N ALA A 515 19.32 22.43 18.71
CA ALA A 515 20.33 21.38 18.60
C ALA A 515 20.91 21.29 17.17
N PHE A 516 20.08 21.51 16.15
CA PHE A 516 20.49 21.60 14.75
C PHE A 516 21.38 22.83 14.50
N GLN A 517 20.97 24.02 14.94
CA GLN A 517 21.75 25.26 14.79
C GLN A 517 23.14 25.13 15.43
N ASN A 518 23.18 24.74 16.70
CA ASN A 518 24.43 24.60 17.44
C ASN A 518 25.36 23.56 16.80
N TRP A 519 24.81 22.43 16.32
CA TRP A 519 25.62 21.43 15.62
C TRP A 519 26.20 21.95 14.30
N VAL A 520 25.42 22.68 13.49
CA VAL A 520 25.92 23.27 12.23
C VAL A 520 27.01 24.30 12.48
N VAL A 521 26.83 25.16 13.50
CA VAL A 521 27.82 26.19 13.87
C VAL A 521 29.10 25.54 14.38
N ASP A 522 29.01 24.56 15.28
CA ASP A 522 30.15 23.77 15.75
C ASP A 522 30.91 23.10 14.58
N GLU A 523 30.18 22.49 13.65
CA GLU A 523 30.80 21.79 12.51
C GLU A 523 31.44 22.77 11.52
N ALA A 524 30.90 23.98 11.36
CA ALA A 524 31.55 25.05 10.60
C ALA A 524 32.85 25.52 11.29
N GLN A 525 32.80 25.78 12.58
CA GLN A 525 33.94 26.26 13.38
C GLN A 525 35.10 25.25 13.48
N LYS A 526 34.82 23.93 13.36
CA LYS A 526 35.85 22.88 13.32
C LYS A 526 36.74 22.93 12.06
N TYR A 527 36.16 23.23 10.90
CA TYR A 527 36.83 23.10 9.60
C TYR A 527 37.07 24.41 8.85
N THR A 528 36.59 25.54 9.38
CA THR A 528 36.80 26.86 8.78
C THR A 528 37.33 27.87 9.81
N ARG A 529 37.90 28.96 9.32
CA ARG A 529 38.35 30.10 10.14
C ARG A 529 37.31 31.19 10.24
N PHE A 530 37.37 31.96 11.32
CA PHE A 530 36.58 33.18 11.48
C PHE A 530 37.02 34.23 10.44
N GLY A 531 36.05 34.83 9.74
CA GLY A 531 36.29 35.84 8.71
C GLY A 531 35.94 37.28 9.09
N GLY A 532 35.27 37.50 10.23
CA GLY A 532 34.85 38.83 10.69
C GLY A 532 35.94 39.62 11.41
N LYS A 533 35.60 40.83 11.88
CA LYS A 533 36.49 41.66 12.69
C LYS A 533 36.59 41.10 14.10
N VAL A 534 37.81 40.82 14.54
CA VAL A 534 38.08 40.40 15.93
C VAL A 534 37.73 41.55 16.87
N LYS A 535 36.66 41.39 17.66
CA LYS A 535 36.21 42.39 18.63
C LYS A 535 37.28 42.64 19.70
N SER A 536 37.48 43.92 20.05
CA SER A 536 38.35 44.31 21.16
C SER A 536 37.85 43.72 22.48
N ALA A 537 38.74 43.50 23.45
CA ALA A 537 38.38 42.99 24.76
C ALA A 537 37.40 43.89 25.57
N LYS A 538 37.17 45.13 25.11
CA LYS A 538 36.13 46.05 25.65
C LYS A 538 34.76 45.90 24.98
N ASP A 539 34.71 45.33 23.77
CA ASP A 539 33.51 45.23 22.94
C ASP A 539 32.93 43.81 22.92
N LYS A 540 33.64 42.83 23.51
CA LYS A 540 33.14 41.48 23.79
C LYS A 540 32.10 41.54 24.91
N LEU A 541 30.97 40.85 24.74
CA LEU A 541 29.99 40.65 25.81
C LEU A 541 30.58 39.70 26.86
N TRP A 542 30.16 39.83 28.13
CA TRP A 542 30.57 38.92 29.21
C TRP A 542 30.35 37.44 28.85
N SER A 543 29.25 37.13 28.17
CA SER A 543 28.85 35.78 27.78
C SER A 543 29.55 35.24 26.52
N ASP A 544 30.46 36.01 25.90
CA ASP A 544 31.06 35.72 24.60
C ASP A 544 32.32 34.83 24.73
N ASP A 545 32.19 33.68 25.41
CA ASP A 545 33.30 32.73 25.68
C ASP A 545 33.55 31.75 24.51
N GLN A 546 33.17 32.15 23.29
CA GLN A 546 33.23 31.31 22.09
C GLN A 546 34.66 30.84 21.76
N GLU A 547 35.69 31.63 22.07
CA GLU A 547 37.10 31.27 21.80
C GLU A 547 37.54 30.01 22.55
N VAL A 548 37.04 29.80 23.79
CA VAL A 548 37.35 28.60 24.57
C VAL A 548 36.62 27.39 23.98
N HIS A 549 35.35 27.55 23.59
CA HIS A 549 34.55 26.51 22.94
C HIS A 549 35.14 26.09 21.59
N VAL A 550 35.43 27.05 20.69
CA VAL A 550 36.06 26.84 19.38
C VAL A 550 37.39 26.11 19.51
N ARG A 551 38.23 26.51 20.48
CA ARG A 551 39.51 25.81 20.76
C ARG A 551 39.29 24.36 21.20
N ASN A 552 38.27 24.09 22.01
CA ASN A 552 37.98 22.74 22.49
C ASN A 552 37.42 21.84 21.36
N ILE A 553 36.46 22.32 20.56
CA ILE A 553 35.90 21.51 19.46
C ILE A 553 36.95 21.25 18.36
N ARG A 554 37.86 22.17 18.09
CA ARG A 554 38.99 21.95 17.14
C ARG A 554 39.97 20.90 17.65
N LYS A 555 40.33 20.90 18.95
CA LYS A 555 41.14 19.83 19.56
C LYS A 555 40.47 18.45 19.45
N ILE A 556 39.15 18.38 19.59
CA ILE A 556 38.39 17.13 19.45
C ILE A 556 38.40 16.65 17.99
N ALA A 557 38.25 17.57 17.02
CA ALA A 557 38.19 17.24 15.60
C ALA A 557 39.54 16.84 14.99
N HIS A 558 40.62 17.53 15.37
CA HIS A 558 41.96 17.37 14.75
C HIS A 558 42.98 16.65 15.64
N GLY A 559 42.63 16.36 16.89
CA GLY A 559 43.46 15.65 17.86
C GLY A 559 44.14 16.59 18.88
N GLU A 560 44.38 16.08 20.09
CA GLU A 560 44.84 16.88 21.24
C GLU A 560 46.25 17.48 21.05
N HIS A 561 47.02 16.99 20.07
CA HIS A 561 48.35 17.47 19.70
C HIS A 561 48.40 18.26 18.39
N SER A 562 47.26 18.59 17.77
CA SER A 562 47.24 19.39 16.53
C SER A 562 47.50 20.88 16.83
N ASN A 563 48.57 21.45 16.29
CA ASN A 563 48.89 22.87 16.37
C ASN A 563 48.18 23.70 15.27
N ILE A 564 46.96 23.32 14.87
CA ILE A 564 46.20 24.02 13.82
C ILE A 564 45.73 25.38 14.34
N THR A 565 46.13 26.44 13.65
CA THR A 565 45.74 27.83 13.89
C THR A 565 44.60 28.24 12.96
N ASP A 566 43.97 29.40 13.20
CA ASP A 566 42.96 29.93 12.26
C ASP A 566 43.54 30.22 10.87
N ASP A 567 44.84 30.49 10.75
CA ASP A 567 45.49 30.75 9.47
C ASP A 567 45.61 29.48 8.59
N ASP A 568 45.60 28.29 9.20
CA ASP A 568 45.66 27.00 8.52
C ASP A 568 44.31 26.53 7.95
N LEU A 569 43.20 27.19 8.33
CA LEU A 569 41.84 26.81 7.95
C LEU A 569 41.26 27.72 6.85
N PRO A 570 40.47 27.18 5.90
CA PRO A 570 39.82 27.99 4.86
C PRO A 570 38.73 28.90 5.46
N SER A 571 38.46 30.05 4.84
CA SER A 571 37.29 30.86 5.20
C SER A 571 35.99 30.20 4.77
N LEU A 572 34.92 30.37 5.56
CA LEU A 572 33.59 29.87 5.20
C LEU A 572 33.03 30.65 4.00
N ARG A 573 32.60 29.94 2.95
CA ARG A 573 32.05 30.51 1.70
C ARG A 573 30.63 30.06 1.42
N ALA A 574 30.29 28.79 1.69
CA ALA A 574 28.92 28.32 1.53
C ALA A 574 28.57 27.13 2.43
N VAL A 575 27.29 27.03 2.79
CA VAL A 575 26.71 25.84 3.43
C VAL A 575 25.58 25.30 2.56
N ILE A 576 25.62 23.98 2.30
CA ILE A 576 24.62 23.27 1.48
C ILE A 576 23.87 22.29 2.39
N PHE A 577 22.56 22.48 2.52
CA PHE A 577 21.68 21.58 3.28
C PHE A 577 20.92 20.64 2.35
N ASP A 578 21.13 19.34 2.53
CA ASP A 578 20.29 18.28 1.96
C ASP A 578 19.05 18.08 2.83
N PHE A 579 17.93 18.60 2.32
CA PHE A 579 16.59 18.60 2.92
C PHE A 579 15.73 17.42 2.43
N ALA A 580 16.29 16.42 1.75
CA ALA A 580 15.52 15.29 1.20
C ALA A 580 14.62 14.57 2.23
N ALA A 581 15.08 14.45 3.48
CA ALA A 581 14.32 13.83 4.58
C ALA A 581 13.51 14.83 5.43
N VAL A 582 13.67 16.14 5.23
CA VAL A 582 12.94 17.18 5.98
C VAL A 582 11.49 17.23 5.48
N ASN A 583 10.60 16.58 6.22
CA ASN A 583 9.18 16.46 5.85
C ASN A 583 8.34 17.67 6.26
N ASN A 584 8.76 18.44 7.27
CA ASN A 584 8.01 19.60 7.75
C ASN A 584 8.94 20.62 8.43
N ILE A 585 8.51 21.89 8.47
CA ILE A 585 9.17 22.97 9.23
C ILE A 585 8.08 23.78 9.94
N ASP A 586 8.25 24.03 11.24
CA ASP A 586 7.37 24.92 12.01
C ASP A 586 7.92 26.35 12.10
N SER A 587 7.19 27.26 12.76
CA SER A 587 7.62 28.66 12.91
C SER A 587 8.95 28.81 13.64
N THR A 588 9.27 27.92 14.58
CA THR A 588 10.51 27.96 15.35
C THR A 588 11.67 27.42 14.51
N GLY A 589 11.47 26.33 13.78
CA GLY A 589 12.43 25.82 12.79
C GLY A 589 12.72 26.82 11.68
N LEU A 590 11.70 27.55 11.22
CA LEU A 590 11.83 28.61 10.24
C LEU A 590 12.66 29.80 10.78
N GLN A 591 12.34 30.27 12.00
CA GLN A 591 13.13 31.32 12.65
C GLN A 591 14.58 30.88 12.86
N GLY A 592 14.80 29.64 13.31
CA GLY A 592 16.14 29.12 13.52
C GLY A 592 16.98 29.02 12.24
N LEU A 593 16.35 28.85 11.05
CA LEU A 593 17.05 28.96 9.77
C LEU A 593 17.45 30.39 9.41
N PHE A 594 16.65 31.41 9.80
CA PHE A 594 17.06 32.81 9.69
C PHE A 594 18.23 33.13 10.63
N ASP A 595 18.11 32.74 11.91
CA ASP A 595 19.14 32.99 12.92
C ASP A 595 20.45 32.30 12.54
N LEU A 596 20.39 31.05 12.06
CA LEU A 596 21.55 30.30 11.57
C LEU A 596 22.20 30.96 10.36
N ARG A 597 21.40 31.57 9.46
CA ARG A 597 21.93 32.32 8.32
C ARG A 597 22.75 33.52 8.78
N GLU A 598 22.22 34.35 9.68
CA GLU A 598 22.97 35.51 10.16
C GLU A 598 24.19 35.10 10.99
N ILE A 599 24.09 34.09 11.87
CA ILE A 599 25.25 33.58 12.64
C ILE A 599 26.39 33.11 11.71
N LEU A 600 26.09 32.33 10.67
CA LEU A 600 27.11 31.84 9.74
C LEU A 600 27.64 32.96 8.81
N ARG A 601 26.81 33.95 8.48
CA ARG A 601 27.19 35.12 7.68
C ARG A 601 28.13 36.06 8.44
N ASP A 602 27.84 36.31 9.71
CA ASP A 602 28.70 37.03 10.64
C ASP A 602 30.03 36.28 10.83
N TYR A 603 29.97 34.96 11.05
CA TYR A 603 31.16 34.12 11.18
C TYR A 603 32.04 34.12 9.93
N ALA A 604 31.45 34.12 8.73
CA ALA A 604 32.15 34.25 7.45
C ALA A 604 32.75 35.65 7.22
N GLY A 605 32.38 36.67 8.01
CA GLY A 605 32.82 38.06 7.87
C GLY A 605 32.02 38.91 6.89
N SER A 606 30.99 38.35 6.25
CA SER A 606 30.18 39.01 5.21
C SER A 606 29.37 40.22 5.73
N THR A 607 29.21 40.34 7.05
CA THR A 607 28.57 41.49 7.70
C THR A 607 29.54 42.64 7.95
N ASP A 608 30.80 42.34 8.27
CA ASP A 608 31.87 43.34 8.47
C ASP A 608 32.52 43.81 7.17
N TYR A 609 32.47 42.95 6.16
CA TYR A 609 33.13 43.05 4.86
C TYR A 609 32.13 42.61 3.77
N PRO A 610 31.29 43.54 3.25
CA PRO A 610 30.26 43.22 2.24
C PRO A 610 30.80 42.57 0.95
N GLU A 611 32.08 42.77 0.65
CA GLU A 611 32.83 42.14 -0.43
C GLU A 611 33.06 40.63 -0.22
N ILE A 612 32.95 40.13 1.02
CA ILE A 612 33.01 38.71 1.34
C ILE A 612 31.62 38.09 1.15
N PHE A 613 31.51 37.30 0.09
CA PHE A 613 30.33 36.51 -0.25
C PHE A 613 30.19 35.26 0.63
N PHE A 614 28.99 35.06 1.20
CA PHE A 614 28.53 33.85 1.88
C PHE A 614 27.12 33.46 1.41
N GLU A 615 26.89 32.17 1.11
CA GLU A 615 25.58 31.65 0.68
C GLU A 615 25.14 30.39 1.44
N ILE A 616 23.82 30.25 1.60
CA ILE A 616 23.17 29.00 2.03
C ILE A 616 22.35 28.43 0.88
N HIS A 617 22.57 27.17 0.56
CA HIS A 617 21.84 26.42 -0.47
C HIS A 617 21.01 25.31 0.17
N PHE A 618 19.83 25.07 -0.40
CA PHE A 618 18.94 23.98 0.00
C PHE A 618 18.73 23.06 -1.20
N VAL A 619 18.99 21.76 -1.03
CA VAL A 619 18.80 20.72 -2.07
C VAL A 619 17.84 19.64 -1.57
N GLY A 620 17.17 18.94 -2.49
CA GLY A 620 16.24 17.85 -2.13
C GLY A 620 14.90 18.29 -1.48
N ILE A 621 14.58 19.59 -1.44
CA ILE A 621 13.42 20.14 -0.72
C ILE A 621 12.09 19.50 -1.15
N GLN A 622 11.26 19.08 -0.19
CA GLN A 622 9.91 18.59 -0.44
C GLN A 622 8.92 19.73 -0.74
N ALA A 623 7.91 19.47 -1.57
CA ALA A 623 7.01 20.50 -2.11
C ALA A 623 6.16 21.25 -1.06
N ASN A 624 5.92 20.66 0.11
CA ASN A 624 5.24 21.34 1.23
C ASN A 624 6.20 22.27 2.00
N VAL A 625 7.43 21.82 2.24
CA VAL A 625 8.49 22.63 2.87
C VAL A 625 8.89 23.81 1.96
N LEU A 626 9.00 23.58 0.65
CA LEU A 626 9.30 24.62 -0.33
C LEU A 626 8.30 25.78 -0.24
N ARG A 627 6.98 25.50 -0.19
CA ARG A 627 5.96 26.54 -0.04
C ARG A 627 6.11 27.37 1.24
N ILE A 628 6.57 26.75 2.34
CA ILE A 628 6.83 27.45 3.60
C ILE A 628 8.02 28.41 3.40
N LEU A 629 9.13 27.93 2.82
CA LEU A 629 10.34 28.70 2.55
C LEU A 629 10.16 29.82 1.51
N GLU A 630 9.28 29.62 0.53
CA GLU A 630 8.86 30.65 -0.43
C GLU A 630 7.99 31.70 0.25
N SER A 631 6.99 31.27 1.05
CA SER A 631 6.06 32.18 1.73
C SER A 631 6.71 33.01 2.85
N SER A 632 7.83 32.56 3.39
CA SER A 632 8.60 33.27 4.42
C SER A 632 9.59 34.29 3.87
N GLY A 633 9.87 34.25 2.56
CA GLY A 633 10.95 35.05 1.95
C GLY A 633 12.37 34.60 2.31
N ILE A 634 12.56 33.41 2.92
CA ILE A 634 13.90 32.80 3.05
C ILE A 634 14.51 32.56 1.66
N THR A 635 13.69 32.05 0.73
CA THR A 635 14.10 31.82 -0.66
C THR A 635 13.60 32.93 -1.56
N ARG A 636 14.46 33.45 -2.45
CA ARG A 636 14.02 34.27 -3.59
C ARG A 636 13.66 33.35 -4.76
N PRO A 637 12.42 33.39 -5.29
CA PRO A 637 12.07 32.60 -6.47
C PRO A 637 12.77 33.15 -7.71
N SER A 638 13.35 32.27 -8.52
CA SER A 638 13.94 32.61 -9.82
C SER A 638 12.85 32.80 -10.88
N ASN A 639 12.23 34.00 -10.85
CA ASN A 639 11.31 34.60 -11.84
C ASN A 639 9.87 34.00 -11.89
N PRO A 640 8.79 34.79 -11.65
CA PRO A 640 7.45 34.26 -11.34
C PRO A 640 6.57 33.86 -12.55
N ILE A 641 7.12 33.70 -13.76
CA ILE A 641 6.33 33.35 -14.97
C ILE A 641 5.80 31.90 -14.93
N ALA A 642 6.41 31.01 -14.14
CA ALA A 642 5.99 29.61 -14.04
C ALA A 642 4.68 29.39 -13.24
N LEU A 643 4.37 30.25 -12.27
CA LEU A 643 3.22 30.05 -11.36
C LEU A 643 1.87 30.34 -12.04
N GLN A 644 1.80 31.35 -12.93
CA GLN A 644 0.56 31.68 -13.65
C GLN A 644 0.07 30.58 -14.62
N ARG A 645 0.95 29.67 -15.06
CA ARG A 645 0.59 28.55 -15.95
C ARG A 645 -0.01 27.34 -15.24
N LEU A 646 0.04 27.29 -13.90
CA LEU A 646 -0.51 26.17 -13.12
C LEU A 646 -1.91 26.47 -12.53
N GLU A 647 -2.33 27.73 -12.44
CA GLU A 647 -3.69 28.09 -12.01
C GLU A 647 -4.70 28.22 -13.16
N ASN A 648 -4.24 28.49 -14.40
CA ASN A 648 -5.10 28.78 -15.56
C ASN A 648 -5.10 27.67 -16.62
N VAL A 649 -5.58 26.48 -16.26
CA VAL A 649 -6.00 25.45 -17.25
C VAL A 649 -7.39 24.93 -16.90
N GLU A 650 -8.37 25.84 -16.93
CA GLU A 650 -9.75 25.48 -17.34
C GLU A 650 -10.06 26.22 -18.64
N VAL A 651 -10.39 25.42 -19.67
CA VAL A 651 -11.27 25.69 -20.82
C VAL A 651 -11.44 27.16 -21.25
N LEU A 652 -10.93 27.50 -22.43
CA LEU A 652 -11.70 28.28 -23.42
C LEU A 652 -11.21 27.97 -24.85
N GLU A 653 -12.10 27.46 -25.67
CA GLU A 653 -11.96 27.46 -27.13
C GLU A 653 -12.24 28.89 -27.65
N ASN A 654 -11.44 29.38 -28.61
CA ASN A 654 -11.93 29.94 -29.88
C ASN A 654 -10.80 30.50 -30.75
N ASN A 655 -11.00 30.41 -32.07
CA ASN A 655 -10.20 31.10 -33.08
C ASN A 655 -10.54 32.59 -33.11
N ASP A 656 -9.58 33.41 -33.58
CA ASP A 656 -9.72 34.40 -34.67
C ASP A 656 -8.84 35.64 -34.44
N SER A 657 -7.72 35.75 -35.18
CA SER A 657 -7.24 36.98 -35.86
C SER A 657 -5.79 36.85 -36.37
N PRO A 658 -5.35 37.61 -37.40
CA PRO A 658 -4.14 37.29 -38.17
C PRO A 658 -3.10 38.44 -38.18
N ASP A 659 -1.96 38.29 -37.49
CA ASP A 659 -0.89 39.32 -37.53
C ASP A 659 0.53 38.76 -37.26
N ILE A 660 0.89 37.63 -37.88
CA ILE A 660 2.28 37.11 -37.87
C ILE A 660 2.70 36.68 -39.29
N GLN A 661 3.07 37.66 -40.12
CA GLN A 661 3.66 37.41 -41.46
C GLN A 661 4.73 38.44 -41.88
N ALA A 662 5.27 39.24 -40.95
CA ALA A 662 6.09 40.42 -41.28
C ALA A 662 7.56 40.38 -40.83
N LEU A 663 8.05 39.32 -40.17
CA LEU A 663 9.39 39.31 -39.52
C LEU A 663 10.29 38.11 -39.85
N GLU A 664 10.05 37.42 -40.98
CA GLU A 664 11.03 36.47 -41.54
C GLU A 664 11.58 36.99 -42.88
N ASN A 665 12.64 37.80 -42.81
CA ASN A 665 13.49 38.03 -43.99
C ASN A 665 14.90 38.49 -43.62
N LYS A 666 15.89 37.72 -44.12
CA LYS A 666 17.36 37.92 -44.13
C LYS A 666 18.14 37.41 -42.91
N GLY A 667 19.01 36.43 -43.17
CA GLY A 667 20.13 36.06 -42.31
C GLY A 667 21.48 36.21 -43.02
N ALA A 668 22.57 36.31 -42.26
CA ALA A 668 23.95 36.05 -42.68
C ALA A 668 24.90 35.97 -41.45
N ILE A 669 25.95 35.17 -41.55
CA ILE A 669 27.06 34.93 -40.59
C ILE A 669 28.34 34.97 -41.47
N PRO A 670 29.47 35.66 -41.13
CA PRO A 670 30.36 35.23 -40.02
C PRO A 670 31.12 36.32 -39.23
N ALA A 671 31.77 35.86 -38.15
CA ALA A 671 32.63 36.57 -37.17
C ALA A 671 34.07 36.83 -37.73
N PRO A 672 35.01 37.58 -37.07
CA PRO A 672 35.15 37.77 -35.60
C PRO A 672 35.70 39.12 -35.04
N SER A 673 35.89 39.12 -33.71
CA SER A 673 36.77 39.93 -32.83
C SER A 673 36.27 41.23 -32.13
N ILE A 674 35.95 41.05 -30.83
CA ILE A 674 36.26 41.87 -29.64
C ILE A 674 35.60 43.27 -29.49
N GLY A 675 34.80 43.42 -28.42
CA GLY A 675 34.51 44.71 -27.78
C GLY A 675 33.21 44.74 -26.96
N GLY A 676 33.27 44.51 -25.64
CA GLY A 676 32.15 44.73 -24.70
C GLY A 676 31.80 43.52 -23.81
N THR A 677 32.07 43.66 -22.51
CA THR A 677 31.62 42.79 -21.40
C THR A 677 30.08 42.86 -21.21
N SER A 678 29.39 41.88 -20.64
CA SER A 678 29.77 40.94 -19.55
C SER A 678 29.41 39.46 -19.79
N PRO A 679 29.92 38.51 -18.97
CA PRO A 679 29.83 37.08 -19.25
C PRO A 679 29.02 36.30 -18.19
N PHE A 680 27.76 35.95 -18.45
CA PHE A 680 27.13 34.79 -17.80
C PHE A 680 25.97 34.17 -18.60
N LEU A 681 26.31 33.30 -19.55
CA LEU A 681 25.35 32.40 -20.17
C LEU A 681 24.97 31.28 -19.20
N LYS A 682 23.70 31.19 -18.80
CA LYS A 682 22.86 29.99 -19.00
C LYS A 682 21.44 30.15 -18.47
N GLU A 683 20.47 30.07 -19.38
CA GLU A 683 19.08 29.80 -19.07
C GLU A 683 18.92 28.35 -18.61
N GLN A 684 18.50 28.11 -17.36
CA GLN A 684 17.79 26.88 -16.96
C GLN A 684 16.76 27.22 -15.87
N GLY A 685 15.49 26.91 -16.13
CA GLY A 685 14.44 26.93 -15.10
C GLY A 685 14.58 25.72 -14.15
N LEU A 686 13.86 25.75 -13.02
CA LEU A 686 13.99 24.78 -11.92
C LEU A 686 14.22 23.32 -12.36
N VAL A 687 15.38 22.79 -11.99
CA VAL A 687 15.73 21.37 -11.98
C VAL A 687 15.93 20.96 -10.52
N HIS A 688 15.66 19.70 -10.16
CA HIS A 688 16.17 19.12 -8.91
C HIS A 688 17.71 19.17 -8.93
N LEU A 689 18.29 20.22 -8.34
CA LEU A 689 19.73 20.33 -8.18
C LEU A 689 20.23 19.19 -7.30
N THR A 690 21.20 18.42 -7.81
CA THR A 690 21.94 17.49 -6.98
C THR A 690 22.88 18.27 -6.06
N VAL A 691 23.35 17.62 -4.99
CA VAL A 691 24.38 18.19 -4.09
C VAL A 691 25.59 18.68 -4.89
N ARG A 692 25.96 17.96 -5.96
CA ARG A 692 27.06 18.32 -6.87
C ARG A 692 26.78 19.60 -7.64
N ASP A 693 25.60 19.76 -8.22
CA ASP A 693 25.25 20.97 -9.00
C ASP A 693 25.31 22.22 -8.11
N ALA A 694 24.90 22.10 -6.83
CA ALA A 694 25.04 23.18 -5.86
C ALA A 694 26.52 23.51 -5.57
N VAL A 695 27.36 22.50 -5.28
CA VAL A 695 28.82 22.68 -5.07
C VAL A 695 29.49 23.31 -6.29
N ASP A 696 29.22 22.80 -7.49
CA ASP A 696 29.80 23.31 -8.74
C ASP A 696 29.35 24.76 -9.02
N SER A 697 28.11 25.13 -8.66
CA SER A 697 27.61 26.52 -8.78
C SER A 697 28.31 27.52 -7.85
N VAL A 698 28.75 27.06 -6.67
CA VAL A 698 29.50 27.86 -5.69
C VAL A 698 30.95 27.99 -6.13
N LEU A 699 31.57 26.89 -6.59
CA LEU A 699 32.92 26.88 -7.14
C LEU A 699 33.09 27.88 -8.28
N VAL A 700 32.19 27.89 -9.26
CA VAL A 700 32.24 28.82 -10.41
C VAL A 700 32.16 30.28 -9.95
N ARG A 701 31.35 30.58 -8.92
CA ARG A 701 31.21 31.95 -8.39
C ARG A 701 32.39 32.37 -7.52
N ALA A 702 32.96 31.47 -6.72
CA ALA A 702 34.20 31.72 -6.01
C ALA A 702 35.38 32.01 -6.96
N GLN A 703 35.50 31.25 -8.06
CA GLN A 703 36.51 31.45 -9.10
C GLN A 703 36.28 32.68 -9.99
N ALA A 704 35.05 33.18 -10.08
CA ALA A 704 34.75 34.47 -10.70
C ALA A 704 35.15 35.63 -9.77
N TRP A 705 34.79 35.54 -8.49
CA TRP A 705 35.16 36.53 -7.46
C TRP A 705 36.68 36.73 -7.36
N GLU A 706 37.49 35.66 -7.43
CA GLU A 706 38.97 35.77 -7.46
C GLU A 706 39.52 36.56 -8.68
N ARG A 707 38.72 36.78 -9.73
CA ARG A 707 39.07 37.63 -10.89
C ARG A 707 38.48 39.05 -10.77
N ASP A 708 37.34 39.19 -10.11
CA ASP A 708 36.54 40.42 -10.06
C ASP A 708 36.89 41.35 -8.88
N VAL A 709 37.74 40.92 -7.93
CA VAL A 709 38.27 41.78 -6.83
C VAL A 709 39.12 42.96 -7.36
N GLY A 710 39.48 42.95 -8.65
CA GLY A 710 39.92 44.15 -9.35
C GLY A 710 38.76 44.92 -9.96
N VAL A 711 38.38 46.04 -9.32
CA VAL A 711 37.64 47.24 -9.82
C VAL A 711 36.24 47.52 -9.22
N ALA A 712 36.13 48.76 -8.69
CA ALA A 712 34.97 49.65 -8.52
C ALA A 712 34.32 49.81 -7.14
N GLU A 713 34.26 51.09 -6.73
CA GLU A 713 33.56 51.64 -5.56
C GLU A 713 32.10 52.05 -5.87
N GLU A 714 31.36 52.27 -4.78
CA GLU A 714 30.13 53.05 -4.55
C GLU A 714 29.42 53.77 -5.71
N THR A 715 28.08 53.66 -5.73
CA THR A 715 27.19 54.78 -5.33
C THR A 715 25.71 54.37 -5.22
N ASN A 716 24.96 55.06 -4.37
CA ASN A 716 23.50 54.98 -4.12
C ASN A 716 22.90 56.38 -4.42
N PRO A 717 21.59 56.61 -4.71
CA PRO A 717 20.57 56.62 -3.64
C PRO A 717 19.08 56.40 -4.03
N ALA A 718 18.21 56.37 -3.00
CA ALA A 718 16.83 56.94 -2.87
C ALA A 718 15.81 56.80 -4.03
N SER A 719 14.67 56.10 -3.86
CA SER A 719 13.40 56.45 -3.16
C SER A 719 12.43 57.35 -3.96
N ASP A 720 11.15 56.93 -4.05
CA ASP A 720 10.00 57.71 -3.55
C ASP A 720 8.63 57.02 -3.78
N SER A 721 7.61 57.53 -3.08
CA SER A 721 6.18 57.15 -3.08
C SER A 721 5.46 57.62 -4.38
N ASP A 722 4.23 57.22 -4.73
CA ASP A 722 3.00 57.59 -4.02
C ASP A 722 1.70 56.86 -4.52
N SER A 723 0.53 57.43 -4.24
CA SER A 723 -0.74 56.75 -3.94
C SER A 723 -1.96 57.15 -4.82
N SER A 724 -3.17 56.71 -4.41
CA SER A 724 -4.53 57.10 -4.89
C SER A 724 -5.05 56.43 -6.19
N THR A 725 -6.06 55.54 -6.20
CA THR A 725 -7.54 55.61 -5.96
C THR A 725 -8.38 56.28 -7.05
N HIS A 726 -9.40 55.58 -7.59
CA HIS A 726 -10.78 56.10 -7.69
C HIS A 726 -11.86 55.02 -7.92
N LYS A 727 -13.10 55.33 -7.55
CA LYS A 727 -14.35 54.54 -7.76
C LYS A 727 -15.10 55.05 -9.01
N ASP A 728 -16.01 54.26 -9.62
CA ASP A 728 -17.46 54.40 -9.35
C ASP A 728 -18.38 53.33 -9.98
N LYS A 729 -19.69 53.44 -9.65
CA LYS A 729 -20.79 52.47 -9.89
C LYS A 729 -21.60 52.77 -11.18
N THR A 730 -22.42 51.80 -11.62
CA THR A 730 -23.86 52.01 -11.94
C THR A 730 -24.61 50.67 -12.10
N ALA A 731 -25.95 50.70 -12.07
CA ALA A 731 -26.86 49.56 -12.16
C ALA A 731 -28.17 49.96 -12.87
N ILE A 732 -29.04 49.01 -13.27
CA ILE A 732 -30.52 49.09 -13.31
C ILE A 732 -31.18 47.73 -13.67
N HIS A 733 -32.44 47.54 -13.26
CA HIS A 733 -33.33 46.34 -13.32
C HIS A 733 -34.11 46.19 -14.68
N TYR A 734 -35.12 45.32 -14.96
CA TYR A 734 -36.20 44.63 -14.16
C TYR A 734 -36.94 43.46 -14.88
N SER A 735 -37.63 42.60 -14.09
CA SER A 735 -38.84 41.77 -14.40
C SER A 735 -38.70 40.53 -15.33
N GLY A 736 -39.56 39.49 -15.31
CA GLY A 736 -40.72 39.13 -14.46
C GLY A 736 -41.48 37.88 -15.00
N SER A 737 -42.11 37.05 -14.15
CA SER A 737 -42.81 35.77 -14.50
C SER A 737 -44.27 35.96 -14.99
N PRO A 738 -45.01 34.94 -15.52
CA PRO A 738 -45.75 33.98 -14.67
C PRO A 738 -45.97 32.53 -15.27
N SER A 739 -47.10 31.85 -15.01
CA SER A 739 -47.24 30.38 -14.79
C SER A 739 -48.35 29.61 -15.55
N GLY A 740 -48.21 28.27 -15.62
CA GLY A 740 -49.30 27.25 -15.76
C GLY A 740 -49.75 26.87 -17.19
N PRO A 741 -50.52 25.76 -17.42
CA PRO A 741 -51.12 24.79 -16.47
C PRO A 741 -50.89 23.27 -16.80
N THR A 742 -51.53 22.36 -16.05
CA THR A 742 -51.69 20.90 -16.30
C THR A 742 -53.11 20.60 -16.85
N PRO A 743 -53.44 19.40 -17.44
CA PRO A 743 -53.57 18.09 -16.75
C PRO A 743 -53.12 16.88 -17.66
N ASP A 744 -53.41 15.57 -17.48
CA ASP A 744 -54.24 14.84 -16.50
C ASP A 744 -53.81 13.35 -16.24
N THR A 745 -54.68 12.62 -15.54
CA THR A 745 -54.73 11.21 -15.05
C THR A 745 -54.48 10.02 -16.00
N ASN A 746 -53.98 8.92 -15.40
CA ASN A 746 -54.82 7.72 -15.21
C ASN A 746 -54.32 6.81 -14.07
N GLU A 747 -55.25 6.28 -13.27
CA GLU A 747 -54.99 5.36 -12.16
C GLU A 747 -54.96 3.90 -12.65
N ASP A 748 -54.21 3.03 -11.97
CA ASP A 748 -54.46 1.58 -12.04
C ASP A 748 -54.67 1.00 -10.64
N LYS A 749 -55.83 0.39 -10.43
CA LYS A 749 -56.39 0.09 -9.10
C LYS A 749 -56.19 -1.39 -8.71
N GLY A 750 -55.32 -1.60 -7.72
CA GLY A 750 -55.49 -2.56 -6.62
C GLY A 750 -55.91 -4.01 -6.92
N LEU A 751 -54.94 -4.93 -6.92
CA LEU A 751 -55.17 -6.37 -6.66
C LEU A 751 -55.00 -6.72 -5.16
N PHE A 752 -54.28 -5.89 -4.40
CA PHE A 752 -54.01 -6.09 -2.96
C PHE A 752 -55.10 -5.57 -2.01
N LYS A 753 -55.97 -4.65 -2.45
CA LYS A 753 -57.00 -4.07 -1.59
C LYS A 753 -58.18 -5.02 -1.35
N THR A 754 -58.47 -5.91 -2.29
CA THR A 754 -59.64 -6.81 -2.27
C THR A 754 -59.47 -8.05 -1.38
N ILE A 755 -58.23 -8.41 -1.00
CA ILE A 755 -57.93 -9.60 -0.19
C ILE A 755 -57.95 -9.27 1.32
N LEU A 756 -57.88 -8.00 1.70
CA LEU A 756 -57.71 -7.58 3.10
C LEU A 756 -59.03 -7.53 3.92
N ASP A 757 -60.17 -7.37 3.25
CA ASP A 757 -61.42 -6.92 3.90
C ASP A 757 -62.43 -8.05 4.25
N SER A 758 -62.03 -9.34 4.22
CA SER A 758 -62.99 -10.47 4.32
C SER A 758 -62.73 -11.54 5.41
N ASN A 759 -61.77 -11.36 6.34
CA ASN A 759 -61.65 -12.30 7.46
C ASN A 759 -61.13 -11.67 8.78
N PRO A 760 -61.98 -11.52 9.82
CA PRO A 760 -61.62 -10.86 11.07
C PRO A 760 -60.57 -11.61 11.93
N TYR A 761 -60.22 -12.86 11.61
CA TYR A 761 -59.15 -13.59 12.29
C TYR A 761 -57.75 -13.35 11.69
N PHE A 762 -57.63 -12.66 10.55
CA PHE A 762 -56.33 -12.40 9.90
C PHE A 762 -55.64 -11.11 10.39
N SER A 763 -56.36 -10.23 11.10
CA SER A 763 -55.86 -8.95 11.63
C SER A 763 -54.85 -9.08 12.78
N ALA A 764 -54.75 -10.25 13.42
CA ALA A 764 -53.88 -10.51 14.57
C ALA A 764 -52.43 -10.92 14.22
N GLY A 765 -51.96 -10.64 13.00
CA GLY A 765 -50.56 -10.79 12.56
C GLY A 765 -50.04 -12.23 12.35
N PHE A 766 -50.60 -13.22 13.03
CA PHE A 766 -50.16 -14.62 12.96
C PHE A 766 -50.28 -15.26 11.56
N GLY A 767 -51.33 -14.94 10.80
CA GLY A 767 -51.56 -15.50 9.46
C GLY A 767 -50.51 -15.05 8.43
N LEU A 768 -50.18 -13.75 8.43
CA LEU A 768 -49.11 -13.17 7.61
C LEU A 768 -47.73 -13.73 8.01
N MET A 769 -47.49 -13.97 9.30
CA MET A 769 -46.27 -14.59 9.78
C MET A 769 -46.17 -16.07 9.36
N ALA A 770 -47.26 -16.84 9.36
CA ALA A 770 -47.26 -18.23 8.92
C ALA A 770 -47.04 -18.37 7.40
N VAL A 771 -47.72 -17.57 6.59
CA VAL A 771 -47.51 -17.53 5.13
C VAL A 771 -46.11 -17.01 4.79
N GLY A 772 -45.64 -15.96 5.47
CA GLY A 772 -44.29 -15.43 5.35
C GLY A 772 -43.21 -16.43 5.75
N ALA A 773 -43.41 -17.19 6.84
CA ALA A 773 -42.53 -18.26 7.27
C ALA A 773 -42.53 -19.42 6.26
N GLY A 774 -43.69 -19.84 5.75
CA GLY A 774 -43.82 -20.86 4.71
C GLY A 774 -43.08 -20.48 3.42
N LEU A 775 -43.33 -19.29 2.88
CA LEU A 775 -42.60 -18.73 1.74
C LEU A 775 -41.10 -18.60 2.02
N THR A 776 -40.71 -18.21 3.23
CA THR A 776 -39.30 -18.09 3.62
C THR A 776 -38.64 -19.47 3.74
N ILE A 777 -39.31 -20.48 4.27
CA ILE A 777 -38.81 -21.86 4.33
C ILE A 777 -38.68 -22.43 2.91
N LEU A 778 -39.66 -22.19 2.03
CA LEU A 778 -39.63 -22.68 0.66
C LEU A 778 -38.54 -21.95 -0.18
N ARG A 779 -38.37 -20.63 0.01
CA ARG A 779 -37.28 -19.81 -0.57
C ARG A 779 -35.89 -20.16 0.01
N LYS A 780 -35.82 -20.56 1.29
CA LYS A 780 -34.57 -20.95 1.95
C LYS A 780 -34.21 -22.41 1.66
N GLY A 781 -35.20 -23.28 1.48
CA GLY A 781 -35.04 -24.66 1.02
C GLY A 781 -34.56 -24.71 -0.42
N THR A 782 -35.18 -23.95 -1.32
CA THR A 782 -34.74 -23.82 -2.71
C THR A 782 -33.34 -23.20 -2.84
N THR A 783 -33.01 -22.13 -2.09
CA THR A 783 -31.65 -21.56 -2.13
C THR A 783 -30.60 -22.45 -1.43
N THR A 784 -30.95 -23.16 -0.35
CA THR A 784 -30.04 -24.12 0.30
C THR A 784 -29.80 -25.33 -0.61
N GLY A 785 -30.85 -25.89 -1.22
CA GLY A 785 -30.76 -26.96 -2.20
C GLY A 785 -29.91 -26.56 -3.41
N ALA A 786 -30.16 -25.38 -3.98
CA ALA A 786 -29.32 -24.81 -5.03
C ALA A 786 -27.85 -24.64 -4.57
N SER A 787 -27.59 -24.27 -3.31
CA SER A 787 -26.22 -24.16 -2.78
C SER A 787 -25.52 -25.52 -2.58
N ILE A 788 -26.28 -26.58 -2.27
CA ILE A 788 -25.76 -27.96 -2.14
C ILE A 788 -25.43 -28.51 -3.52
N LEU A 789 -26.34 -28.34 -4.49
CA LEU A 789 -26.11 -28.64 -5.91
C LEU A 789 -24.87 -27.86 -6.43
N HIS A 790 -24.76 -26.57 -6.13
CA HIS A 790 -23.59 -25.74 -6.50
C HIS A 790 -22.27 -26.22 -5.86
N ARG A 791 -22.30 -26.84 -4.67
CA ARG A 791 -21.10 -27.30 -3.97
C ARG A 791 -20.67 -28.74 -4.30
N GLN A 792 -21.59 -29.58 -4.76
CA GLN A 792 -21.31 -31.00 -5.06
C GLN A 792 -21.29 -31.31 -6.56
N LEU A 793 -22.04 -30.54 -7.37
CA LEU A 793 -22.21 -30.80 -8.80
C LEU A 793 -21.53 -29.80 -9.72
N LEU A 794 -20.87 -28.75 -9.23
CA LEU A 794 -20.09 -27.83 -10.06
C LEU A 794 -18.58 -28.02 -9.87
N VAL A 795 -17.83 -27.85 -10.96
CA VAL A 795 -16.37 -27.77 -10.97
C VAL A 795 -15.99 -26.43 -11.59
N THR A 796 -15.04 -25.77 -10.94
CA THR A 796 -14.54 -24.46 -11.33
C THR A 796 -13.05 -24.56 -11.65
N LEU A 797 -12.65 -24.06 -12.82
CA LEU A 797 -11.28 -23.88 -13.24
C LEU A 797 -10.93 -22.38 -13.17
N GLU A 798 -9.75 -22.06 -12.65
CA GLU A 798 -9.23 -20.70 -12.55
C GLU A 798 -8.02 -20.54 -13.49
N ILE A 799 -8.01 -19.46 -14.27
CA ILE A 799 -6.96 -19.11 -15.22
C ILE A 799 -6.45 -17.69 -14.88
N PRO A 800 -5.30 -17.55 -14.21
CA PRO A 800 -4.73 -16.24 -13.87
C PRO A 800 -4.10 -15.58 -15.10
N SER A 801 -4.11 -14.24 -15.16
CA SER A 801 -3.55 -13.45 -16.28
C SER A 801 -2.08 -13.70 -16.61
N LYS A 802 -1.30 -14.24 -15.66
CA LYS A 802 0.10 -14.62 -15.86
C LYS A 802 0.27 -15.94 -16.66
N ASP A 803 -0.76 -16.76 -16.78
CA ASP A 803 -0.70 -18.03 -17.51
C ASP A 803 -0.90 -17.83 -19.02
N LYS A 804 -0.13 -18.52 -19.87
CA LYS A 804 -0.24 -18.42 -21.33
C LYS A 804 -1.64 -18.76 -21.85
N SER A 805 -2.35 -19.67 -21.17
CA SER A 805 -3.72 -20.07 -21.51
C SER A 805 -4.75 -18.94 -21.35
N TYR A 806 -4.46 -17.90 -20.55
CA TYR A 806 -5.29 -16.70 -20.44
C TYR A 806 -5.46 -16.00 -21.80
N LEU A 807 -4.34 -15.72 -22.47
CA LEU A 807 -4.32 -15.04 -23.77
C LEU A 807 -4.97 -15.90 -24.86
N TRP A 808 -4.73 -17.22 -24.86
CA TRP A 808 -5.35 -18.15 -25.78
C TRP A 808 -6.88 -18.19 -25.60
N PHE A 809 -7.36 -18.23 -24.36
CA PHE A 809 -8.79 -18.24 -24.05
C PHE A 809 -9.48 -16.91 -24.40
N LEU A 810 -8.86 -15.76 -24.14
CA LEU A 810 -9.40 -14.47 -24.58
C LEU A 810 -9.49 -14.37 -26.11
N HIS A 811 -8.45 -14.82 -26.81
CA HIS A 811 -8.46 -14.88 -28.28
C HIS A 811 -9.59 -15.79 -28.78
N TRP A 812 -9.75 -16.98 -28.20
CA TRP A 812 -10.84 -17.90 -28.49
C TRP A 812 -12.22 -17.26 -28.28
N MET A 813 -12.48 -16.63 -27.12
CA MET A 813 -13.73 -15.92 -26.86
C MET A 813 -14.00 -14.80 -27.88
N SER A 814 -12.98 -14.03 -28.25
CA SER A 814 -13.12 -12.98 -29.28
C SER A 814 -13.51 -13.54 -30.66
N SER A 815 -13.07 -14.76 -30.98
CA SER A 815 -13.40 -15.44 -32.24
C SER A 815 -14.83 -15.99 -32.22
N GLN A 816 -15.29 -16.52 -31.07
CA GLN A 816 -16.64 -17.02 -30.88
C GLN A 816 -17.67 -15.89 -30.89
N ALA A 817 -17.36 -14.75 -30.25
CA ALA A 817 -18.18 -13.54 -30.33
C ALA A 817 -18.31 -13.04 -31.78
N ARG A 818 -17.21 -13.03 -32.55
CA ARG A 818 -17.23 -12.68 -33.99
C ARG A 818 -18.08 -13.65 -34.82
N ARG A 819 -18.02 -14.96 -34.56
CA ARG A 819 -18.88 -15.97 -35.21
C ARG A 819 -20.37 -15.77 -34.91
N GLN A 820 -20.74 -15.37 -33.70
CA GLN A 820 -22.15 -15.11 -33.35
C GLN A 820 -22.65 -13.78 -33.94
N GLY A 821 -21.84 -12.72 -33.95
CA GLY A 821 -22.22 -11.43 -34.53
C GLY A 821 -22.45 -11.47 -36.04
N GLY A 822 -21.60 -12.20 -36.79
CA GLY A 822 -21.72 -12.31 -38.25
C GLY A 822 -22.91 -13.15 -38.74
N ALA A 823 -23.52 -13.96 -37.87
CA ALA A 823 -24.54 -14.94 -38.26
C ALA A 823 -25.97 -14.37 -38.44
N SER A 824 -26.20 -13.09 -38.09
CA SER A 824 -27.54 -12.48 -38.13
C SER A 824 -28.13 -12.30 -39.53
N SER A 825 -27.30 -12.18 -40.57
CA SER A 825 -27.78 -11.94 -41.95
C SER A 825 -28.23 -13.20 -42.69
N THR A 826 -27.80 -14.39 -42.26
CA THR A 826 -28.01 -15.64 -43.02
C THR A 826 -28.98 -16.61 -42.35
N ILE A 827 -29.14 -16.55 -41.03
CA ILE A 827 -29.93 -17.55 -40.26
C ILE A 827 -31.45 -17.31 -40.33
N ALA A 828 -31.91 -16.12 -40.75
CA ALA A 828 -33.34 -15.79 -40.81
C ALA A 828 -34.18 -16.78 -41.63
N ASN A 829 -33.64 -17.33 -42.72
CA ASN A 829 -34.35 -18.26 -43.59
C ASN A 829 -34.27 -19.75 -43.17
N GLN A 830 -33.46 -20.11 -42.16
CA GLN A 830 -33.25 -21.52 -41.77
C GLN A 830 -33.85 -21.88 -40.39
N ALA A 831 -34.58 -20.96 -39.76
CA ALA A 831 -35.09 -21.08 -38.39
C ALA A 831 -36.38 -21.91 -38.20
N LYS A 832 -36.86 -22.62 -39.25
CA LYS A 832 -38.09 -23.44 -39.16
C LYS A 832 -37.92 -24.80 -38.47
N ASN A 833 -36.71 -25.33 -38.32
CA ASN A 833 -36.50 -26.72 -37.86
C ASN A 833 -35.49 -26.91 -36.69
N THR A 834 -35.25 -25.88 -35.86
CA THR A 834 -34.39 -25.97 -34.67
C THR A 834 -35.19 -26.27 -33.40
N LYS A 835 -34.65 -27.16 -32.54
CA LYS A 835 -35.26 -27.55 -31.26
C LYS A 835 -35.46 -26.33 -30.35
N TRP A 836 -36.55 -26.36 -29.56
CA TRP A 836 -36.89 -25.30 -28.60
C TRP A 836 -35.74 -24.95 -27.64
N THR A 837 -34.94 -25.94 -27.25
CA THR A 837 -33.72 -25.78 -26.43
C THR A 837 -32.72 -24.81 -27.04
N ASP A 838 -32.55 -24.82 -28.36
CA ASP A 838 -31.55 -24.00 -29.06
C ASP A 838 -32.09 -22.59 -29.35
N ARG A 839 -33.41 -22.46 -29.56
CA ARG A 839 -34.10 -21.15 -29.55
C ARG A 839 -33.97 -20.46 -28.19
N LEU A 840 -34.11 -21.21 -27.10
CA LEU A 840 -34.01 -20.69 -25.74
C LEU A 840 -32.54 -20.40 -25.35
N ALA A 841 -31.59 -21.24 -25.78
CA ALA A 841 -30.16 -21.00 -25.62
C ALA A 841 -29.72 -19.69 -26.32
N ASN A 842 -30.12 -19.47 -27.57
CA ASN A 842 -29.78 -18.24 -28.30
C ASN A 842 -30.37 -16.99 -27.63
N LYS A 843 -31.59 -17.08 -27.10
CA LYS A 843 -32.26 -15.97 -26.38
C LYS A 843 -31.60 -15.65 -25.02
N ILE A 844 -30.86 -16.59 -24.44
CA ILE A 844 -30.06 -16.38 -23.22
C ILE A 844 -28.64 -15.86 -23.57
N ASN A 845 -27.98 -16.42 -24.60
CA ASN A 845 -26.64 -15.98 -25.04
C ASN A 845 -26.60 -14.50 -25.47
N GLN A 846 -27.70 -13.97 -26.01
CA GLN A 846 -27.81 -12.55 -26.41
C GLN A 846 -27.78 -11.54 -25.23
N ARG A 847 -27.64 -11.98 -23.97
CA ARG A 847 -27.59 -11.13 -22.77
C ARG A 847 -26.22 -11.09 -22.08
N SER A 848 -25.12 -11.00 -22.82
CA SER A 848 -23.83 -10.58 -22.23
C SER A 848 -23.91 -9.11 -21.82
N GLN A 849 -24.23 -8.84 -20.55
CA GLN A 849 -24.46 -7.46 -20.06
C GLN A 849 -23.20 -6.60 -19.94
N PHE A 850 -22.01 -7.19 -20.08
CA PHE A 850 -20.73 -6.50 -20.01
C PHE A 850 -19.97 -6.68 -21.32
N LEU A 851 -19.80 -5.62 -22.08
CA LEU A 851 -19.01 -5.58 -23.31
C LEU A 851 -17.85 -4.60 -23.13
N ALA A 852 -16.70 -4.95 -23.70
CA ALA A 852 -15.53 -4.09 -23.83
C ALA A 852 -15.18 -3.92 -25.31
N VAL A 853 -14.59 -2.79 -25.66
CA VAL A 853 -14.16 -2.51 -27.03
C VAL A 853 -12.70 -2.95 -27.20
N GLN A 854 -12.45 -3.82 -28.18
CA GLN A 854 -11.12 -4.12 -28.68
C GLN A 854 -10.95 -3.45 -30.04
N THR A 855 -10.21 -2.34 -30.08
CA THR A 855 -9.91 -1.61 -31.30
C THR A 855 -8.79 -2.31 -32.07
N GLU A 856 -9.11 -2.85 -33.25
CA GLU A 856 -8.16 -3.47 -34.16
C GLU A 856 -7.79 -2.44 -35.24
N PHE A 857 -6.58 -1.91 -35.15
CA PHE A 857 -6.02 -1.00 -36.14
C PHE A 857 -5.36 -1.82 -37.26
N LYS A 858 -5.88 -1.69 -38.47
CA LYS A 858 -5.24 -2.23 -39.68
C LYS A 858 -4.78 -1.07 -40.54
N GLN A 859 -3.52 -0.70 -40.38
CA GLN A 859 -2.81 0.19 -41.29
C GLN A 859 -2.57 -0.56 -42.61
N HIS A 860 -3.02 0.03 -43.71
CA HIS A 860 -2.79 -0.47 -45.06
C HIS A 860 -1.47 0.07 -45.60
N ASP A 861 -0.93 -0.57 -46.62
CA ASP A 861 0.39 -0.26 -47.19
C ASP A 861 0.48 1.16 -47.82
N ASN A 862 -0.66 1.82 -48.01
CA ASN A 862 -0.77 3.22 -48.43
C ASN A 862 -0.83 4.24 -47.27
N GLY A 863 -0.53 3.82 -46.04
CA GLY A 863 -0.58 4.65 -44.83
C GLY A 863 -1.97 4.86 -44.24
N SER A 864 -3.05 4.53 -44.96
CA SER A 864 -4.42 4.68 -44.43
C SER A 864 -4.70 3.68 -43.30
N VAL A 865 -5.38 4.14 -42.25
CA VAL A 865 -5.72 3.31 -41.09
C VAL A 865 -7.19 2.94 -41.13
N SER A 866 -7.49 1.66 -41.35
CA SER A 866 -8.85 1.15 -41.10
C SER A 866 -8.97 0.68 -39.65
N THR A 867 -9.83 1.35 -38.89
CA THR A 867 -10.09 1.06 -37.48
C THR A 867 -11.34 0.20 -37.37
N ARG A 868 -11.22 -0.99 -36.79
CA ARG A 868 -12.35 -1.88 -36.51
C ARG A 868 -12.56 -2.03 -35.01
N PHE A 869 -13.73 -1.59 -34.52
CA PHE A 869 -14.14 -1.79 -33.14
C PHE A 869 -14.78 -3.18 -32.98
N ASN A 870 -14.03 -4.15 -32.45
CA ASN A 870 -14.58 -5.46 -32.11
C ASN A 870 -15.16 -5.40 -30.68
N LEU A 871 -16.43 -5.75 -30.50
CA LEU A 871 -17.02 -5.90 -29.16
C LEU A 871 -16.65 -7.28 -28.60
N VAL A 872 -15.99 -7.30 -27.45
CA VAL A 872 -15.57 -8.52 -26.74
C VAL A 872 -16.20 -8.59 -25.33
N PRO A 873 -16.38 -9.78 -24.74
CA PRO A 873 -16.92 -9.90 -23.39
C PRO A 873 -16.07 -9.16 -22.34
N GLY A 874 -16.66 -8.16 -21.68
CA GLY A 874 -16.03 -7.33 -20.67
C GLY A 874 -15.84 -8.01 -19.31
N ASN A 875 -15.45 -7.26 -18.30
CA ASN A 875 -15.28 -7.79 -16.95
C ASN A 875 -16.66 -8.04 -16.30
N GLY A 876 -16.84 -9.19 -15.63
CA GLY A 876 -18.14 -9.67 -15.15
C GLY A 876 -18.43 -11.13 -15.51
N LYS A 877 -19.69 -11.54 -15.37
CA LYS A 877 -20.17 -12.91 -15.62
C LYS A 877 -20.80 -13.04 -17.01
N HIS A 878 -20.38 -14.06 -17.73
CA HIS A 878 -20.90 -14.50 -19.03
C HIS A 878 -21.31 -15.96 -18.95
N LEU A 879 -22.23 -16.38 -19.80
CA LEU A 879 -22.60 -17.77 -19.96
C LEU A 879 -22.32 -18.17 -21.42
N ILE A 880 -21.61 -19.26 -21.63
CA ILE A 880 -21.29 -19.80 -22.95
C ILE A 880 -21.72 -21.27 -23.02
N ARG A 881 -21.90 -21.78 -24.24
CA ARG A 881 -22.19 -23.20 -24.49
C ARG A 881 -21.07 -23.78 -25.36
N TYR A 882 -20.46 -24.87 -24.93
CA TYR A 882 -19.33 -25.52 -25.61
C TYR A 882 -19.47 -27.04 -25.48
N ASN A 883 -19.31 -27.78 -26.58
CA ASN A 883 -19.54 -29.23 -26.69
C ASN A 883 -20.82 -29.73 -25.96
N GLY A 884 -21.91 -28.95 -26.09
CA GLY A 884 -23.22 -29.25 -25.48
C GLY A 884 -23.37 -28.79 -24.02
N ALA A 885 -22.28 -28.67 -23.26
CA ALA A 885 -22.26 -28.21 -21.87
C ALA A 885 -22.40 -26.69 -21.75
N TRP A 886 -22.98 -26.23 -20.63
CA TRP A 886 -23.03 -24.81 -20.26
C TRP A 886 -21.87 -24.48 -19.32
N ILE A 887 -21.15 -23.40 -19.63
CA ILE A 887 -20.00 -22.92 -18.86
C ILE A 887 -20.25 -21.46 -18.49
N GLN A 888 -20.22 -21.15 -17.19
CA GLN A 888 -20.18 -19.77 -16.72
C GLN A 888 -18.73 -19.29 -16.74
N VAL A 889 -18.47 -18.18 -17.43
CA VAL A 889 -17.17 -17.49 -17.50
C VAL A 889 -17.26 -16.23 -16.65
N GLU A 890 -16.49 -16.14 -15.58
CA GLU A 890 -16.40 -14.94 -14.74
C GLU A 890 -15.02 -14.30 -14.90
N ARG A 891 -14.99 -13.03 -15.33
CA ARG A 891 -13.76 -12.23 -15.44
C ARG A 891 -13.69 -11.24 -14.28
N THR A 892 -12.71 -11.40 -13.39
CA THR A 892 -12.44 -10.48 -12.28
C THR A 892 -11.13 -9.74 -12.50
N ARG A 893 -11.10 -8.47 -12.08
CA ARG A 893 -9.92 -7.59 -12.12
C ARG A 893 -9.70 -7.07 -10.71
N ASP A 894 -8.55 -7.38 -10.11
CA ASP A 894 -8.19 -6.85 -8.81
C ASP A 894 -7.54 -5.47 -8.97
N ALA A 895 -8.23 -4.44 -8.47
CA ALA A 895 -7.76 -3.07 -8.52
C ALA A 895 -6.59 -2.78 -7.55
N LYS A 896 -6.25 -3.69 -6.64
CA LYS A 896 -5.20 -3.50 -5.63
C LYS A 896 -3.86 -4.14 -5.98
N MET A 897 -3.84 -5.10 -6.91
CA MET A 897 -2.61 -5.74 -7.37
C MET A 897 -2.36 -5.35 -8.81
N MET A 898 -1.38 -4.46 -9.01
CA MET A 898 -0.80 -4.17 -10.31
C MET A 898 0.45 -5.03 -10.49
N ASP A 899 0.62 -5.58 -11.67
CA ASP A 899 1.87 -6.21 -12.08
C ASP A 899 2.93 -5.11 -12.27
N LEU A 900 3.96 -5.11 -11.42
CA LEU A 900 5.06 -4.15 -11.41
C LEU A 900 5.81 -4.08 -12.76
N SER A 901 5.74 -5.13 -13.59
CA SER A 901 6.44 -5.19 -14.87
C SER A 901 5.65 -4.60 -16.04
N THR A 902 4.31 -4.55 -15.95
CA THR A 902 3.42 -4.13 -17.05
C THR A 902 2.57 -2.91 -16.71
N GLY A 903 2.42 -2.56 -15.43
CA GLY A 903 1.43 -1.58 -14.97
C GLY A 903 -0.02 -2.05 -15.14
N ALA A 904 -0.24 -3.27 -15.64
CA ALA A 904 -1.56 -3.83 -15.81
C ALA A 904 -2.10 -4.34 -14.47
N PRO A 905 -3.40 -4.15 -14.18
CA PRO A 905 -4.03 -4.73 -13.00
C PRO A 905 -4.24 -6.23 -13.20
N TRP A 906 -4.10 -6.99 -12.12
CA TRP A 906 -4.21 -8.44 -12.14
C TRP A 906 -5.63 -8.87 -12.54
N GLU A 907 -5.75 -9.66 -13.61
CA GLU A 907 -7.02 -10.25 -14.05
C GLU A 907 -7.02 -11.78 -13.88
N THR A 908 -8.20 -12.33 -13.61
CA THR A 908 -8.45 -13.78 -13.51
C THR A 908 -9.71 -14.14 -14.30
N VAL A 909 -9.65 -15.23 -15.05
CA VAL A 909 -10.80 -15.87 -15.71
C VAL A 909 -11.17 -17.15 -14.95
N THR A 910 -12.44 -17.27 -14.58
CA THR A 910 -12.98 -18.40 -13.81
C THR A 910 -14.05 -19.10 -14.62
N LEU A 911 -13.83 -20.35 -15.02
CA LEU A 911 -14.76 -21.18 -15.80
C LEU A 911 -15.47 -22.18 -14.89
N THR A 912 -16.81 -22.18 -14.84
CA THR A 912 -17.59 -23.09 -13.99
C THR A 912 -18.58 -23.91 -14.80
N THR A 913 -18.55 -25.24 -14.66
CA THR A 913 -19.44 -26.19 -15.35
C THR A 913 -19.84 -27.35 -14.42
N LEU A 914 -20.64 -28.30 -14.91
CA LEU A 914 -21.07 -29.47 -14.13
C LEU A 914 -19.95 -30.50 -13.95
N SER A 915 -19.93 -31.17 -12.80
CA SER A 915 -18.82 -32.01 -12.31
C SER A 915 -18.58 -33.29 -13.12
N ARG A 916 -19.54 -33.69 -13.98
CA ARG A 916 -19.39 -34.76 -14.97
C ARG A 916 -18.57 -34.34 -16.18
N ASP A 917 -18.52 -33.05 -16.50
CA ASP A 917 -18.07 -32.54 -17.80
C ASP A 917 -16.64 -31.97 -17.73
N ARG A 918 -15.80 -32.46 -16.80
CA ARG A 918 -14.45 -31.89 -16.54
C ARG A 918 -13.53 -31.91 -17.77
N GLN A 919 -13.67 -32.91 -18.64
CA GLN A 919 -12.92 -33.04 -19.89
C GLN A 919 -13.17 -31.86 -20.84
N VAL A 920 -14.36 -31.26 -20.79
CA VAL A 920 -14.75 -30.12 -21.62
C VAL A 920 -13.85 -28.90 -21.41
N PHE A 921 -13.30 -28.71 -20.20
CA PHE A 921 -12.31 -27.65 -19.97
C PHE A 921 -10.98 -27.92 -20.70
N THR A 922 -10.49 -29.15 -20.68
CA THR A 922 -9.24 -29.54 -21.36
C THR A 922 -9.39 -29.42 -22.87
N GLU A 923 -10.51 -29.90 -23.43
CA GLU A 923 -10.85 -29.74 -24.85
C GLU A 923 -10.90 -28.27 -25.26
N LEU A 924 -11.60 -27.43 -24.48
CA LEU A 924 -11.73 -25.99 -24.75
C LEU A 924 -10.36 -25.32 -24.77
N LEU A 925 -9.51 -25.57 -23.78
CA LEU A 925 -8.17 -24.98 -23.73
C LEU A 925 -7.26 -25.46 -24.86
N GLN A 926 -7.35 -26.73 -25.26
CA GLN A 926 -6.63 -27.26 -26.42
C GLN A 926 -7.13 -26.69 -27.75
N GLU A 927 -8.43 -26.37 -27.87
CA GLU A 927 -8.98 -25.66 -29.03
C GLU A 927 -8.53 -24.20 -29.06
N ALA A 928 -8.57 -23.52 -27.91
CA ALA A 928 -8.10 -22.15 -27.74
C ALA A 928 -6.59 -22.01 -28.06
N GLN A 929 -5.78 -22.95 -27.57
CA GLN A 929 -4.35 -23.06 -27.88
C GLN A 929 -4.12 -23.25 -29.39
N ARG A 930 -4.79 -24.23 -30.02
CA ARG A 930 -4.69 -24.47 -31.47
C ARG A 930 -5.07 -23.24 -32.29
N MET A 931 -6.14 -22.53 -31.95
CA MET A 931 -6.51 -21.27 -32.63
C MET A 931 -5.50 -20.14 -32.42
N ALA A 932 -4.86 -20.06 -31.25
CA ALA A 932 -3.83 -19.05 -31.00
C ALA A 932 -2.54 -19.35 -31.78
N LEU A 933 -2.12 -20.62 -31.85
CA LEU A 933 -0.92 -21.07 -32.56
C LEU A 933 -1.08 -21.03 -34.08
N ALA A 934 -2.25 -21.41 -34.62
CA ALA A 934 -2.54 -21.31 -36.06
C ALA A 934 -2.49 -19.85 -36.59
N ASN A 935 -2.64 -18.86 -35.71
CA ASN A 935 -2.44 -17.45 -36.04
C ASN A 935 -0.97 -17.00 -36.02
N GLN A 936 -0.04 -17.84 -35.54
CA GLN A 936 1.40 -17.61 -35.47
C GLN A 936 2.19 -18.47 -36.47
N GLU A 937 1.67 -19.63 -36.88
CA GLU A 937 2.19 -20.41 -38.00
C GLU A 937 2.39 -19.55 -39.25
N GLY A 938 3.50 -19.74 -39.96
CA GLY A 938 3.85 -18.94 -41.14
C GLY A 938 4.32 -17.51 -40.88
N LYS A 939 4.59 -17.11 -39.62
CA LYS A 939 4.95 -15.72 -39.25
C LYS A 939 6.15 -15.63 -38.32
N THR A 940 6.95 -14.58 -38.47
CA THR A 940 8.10 -14.26 -37.62
C THR A 940 7.68 -13.24 -36.57
N VAL A 941 7.97 -13.50 -35.30
CA VAL A 941 7.78 -12.53 -34.20
C VAL A 941 9.08 -11.76 -33.99
N ILE A 942 8.98 -10.43 -33.99
CA ILE A 942 10.07 -9.54 -33.58
C ILE A 942 9.89 -9.27 -32.08
N TYR A 943 10.96 -9.36 -31.32
CA TYR A 943 11.05 -9.03 -29.90
C TYR A 943 11.99 -7.84 -29.72
N THR A 944 11.66 -6.97 -28.76
CA THR A 944 12.48 -5.83 -28.33
C THR A 944 12.66 -5.86 -26.81
N SER A 945 13.75 -5.28 -26.33
CA SER A 945 14.00 -5.05 -24.91
C SER A 945 12.94 -4.09 -24.32
N TRP A 946 12.30 -4.48 -23.21
CA TRP A 946 11.46 -3.57 -22.42
C TRP A 946 11.71 -3.81 -20.94
N GLY A 947 12.45 -2.89 -20.30
CA GLY A 947 12.97 -3.15 -18.95
C GLY A 947 13.85 -4.42 -18.95
N PRO A 948 13.68 -5.34 -17.98
CA PRO A 948 14.48 -6.56 -17.90
C PRO A 948 14.00 -7.72 -18.81
N GLU A 949 12.90 -7.56 -19.56
CA GLU A 949 12.24 -8.64 -20.31
C GLU A 949 12.22 -8.41 -21.83
N TRP A 950 12.14 -9.51 -22.59
CA TRP A 950 11.84 -9.49 -24.02
C TRP A 950 10.34 -9.42 -24.25
N ARG A 951 9.89 -8.44 -25.05
CA ARG A 951 8.47 -8.29 -25.41
C ARG A 951 8.26 -8.31 -26.92
N PRO A 952 7.19 -8.95 -27.44
CA PRO A 952 6.91 -8.95 -28.86
C PRO A 952 6.54 -7.54 -29.34
N PHE A 953 7.24 -7.07 -30.37
CA PHE A 953 7.08 -5.75 -30.98
C PHE A 953 6.14 -5.82 -32.18
N GLY A 954 4.89 -5.43 -31.95
CA GLY A 954 3.84 -5.44 -32.96
C GLY A 954 3.29 -6.85 -33.28
N PRO A 955 2.39 -6.97 -34.27
CA PRO A 955 1.83 -8.25 -34.68
C PRO A 955 2.88 -9.10 -35.42
N PRO A 956 2.82 -10.46 -35.32
CA PRO A 956 3.70 -11.36 -36.06
C PRO A 956 3.66 -11.06 -37.57
N ARG A 957 4.84 -10.82 -38.17
CA ARG A 957 4.96 -10.43 -39.58
C ARG A 957 4.97 -11.68 -40.47
N LYS A 958 4.42 -11.57 -41.69
CA LYS A 958 4.58 -12.63 -42.70
C LYS A 958 6.07 -12.86 -42.96
N ARG A 959 6.48 -14.12 -43.18
CA ARG A 959 7.85 -14.47 -43.53
C ARG A 959 8.34 -13.64 -44.72
N ARG A 960 9.51 -13.04 -44.57
CA ARG A 960 10.24 -12.39 -45.65
C ARG A 960 11.06 -13.46 -46.36
N LEU A 961 10.74 -13.78 -47.60
CA LEU A 961 11.47 -14.79 -48.40
C LEU A 961 12.96 -14.42 -48.48
N LEU A 962 13.88 -15.39 -48.37
CA LEU A 962 15.31 -15.16 -48.61
C LEU A 962 15.57 -14.49 -49.95
N SER A 963 14.88 -14.94 -51.00
CA SER A 963 14.94 -14.34 -52.34
C SER A 963 14.50 -12.87 -52.38
N SER A 964 13.93 -12.27 -51.32
CA SER A 964 13.60 -10.84 -51.24
C SER A 964 14.80 -9.91 -51.06
N VAL A 965 15.98 -10.45 -50.73
CA VAL A 965 17.22 -9.69 -50.58
C VAL A 965 18.28 -10.30 -51.49
N ILE A 966 18.79 -9.50 -52.42
CA ILE A 966 19.76 -9.95 -53.42
C ILE A 966 21.15 -9.55 -52.90
N LEU A 967 21.82 -10.47 -52.21
CA LEU A 967 23.23 -10.36 -51.90
C LEU A 967 24.10 -10.70 -53.11
N ASP A 968 25.40 -10.41 -53.01
CA ASP A 968 26.38 -10.78 -54.03
C ASP A 968 26.65 -12.29 -54.05
N ASP A 969 27.21 -12.77 -55.16
CA ASP A 969 27.25 -14.19 -55.49
C ASP A 969 27.95 -15.05 -54.43
N GLY A 970 27.20 -16.03 -53.89
CA GLY A 970 27.68 -16.97 -52.89
C GLY A 970 27.66 -16.46 -51.44
N ILE A 971 27.41 -15.17 -51.17
CA ILE A 971 27.38 -14.66 -49.78
C ILE A 971 26.18 -15.22 -49.03
N GLY A 972 24.99 -15.17 -49.64
CA GLY A 972 23.75 -15.66 -49.02
C GLY A 972 23.80 -17.16 -48.76
N GLU A 973 24.29 -17.92 -49.73
CA GLU A 973 24.41 -19.37 -49.67
C GLU A 973 25.39 -19.83 -48.57
N ARG A 974 26.52 -19.13 -48.40
CA ARG A 974 27.48 -19.43 -47.31
C ARG A 974 26.85 -19.23 -45.93
N ILE A 975 26.21 -18.09 -45.69
CA ILE A 975 25.61 -17.79 -44.37
C ILE A 975 24.45 -18.74 -44.07
N VAL A 976 23.57 -19.00 -45.04
CA VAL A 976 22.47 -19.96 -44.88
C VAL A 976 22.99 -21.37 -44.60
N GLY A 977 24.05 -21.78 -45.31
CA GLY A 977 24.72 -23.08 -45.12
C GLY A 977 25.27 -23.24 -43.70
N ASP A 978 26.08 -22.29 -43.22
CA ASP A 978 26.70 -22.32 -41.88
C ASP A 978 25.64 -22.32 -40.76
N VAL A 979 24.60 -21.49 -40.90
CA VAL A 979 23.51 -21.43 -39.90
C VAL A 979 22.73 -22.73 -39.86
N GLN A 980 22.39 -23.32 -41.02
CA GLN A 980 21.68 -24.60 -41.05
C GLN A 980 22.55 -25.76 -40.55
N GLU A 981 23.86 -25.74 -40.81
CA GLU A 981 24.79 -26.75 -40.28
C GLU A 981 24.91 -26.64 -38.76
N PHE A 982 25.09 -25.43 -38.23
CA PHE A 982 25.08 -25.14 -36.80
C PHE A 982 23.80 -25.68 -36.13
N VAL A 983 22.62 -25.33 -36.66
CA VAL A 983 21.31 -25.75 -36.12
C VAL A 983 21.12 -27.28 -36.15
N ARG A 984 21.63 -27.98 -37.17
CA ARG A 984 21.55 -29.45 -37.25
C ARG A 984 22.48 -30.16 -36.27
N ASN A 985 23.59 -29.53 -35.89
CA ASN A 985 24.69 -30.17 -35.16
C ASN A 985 24.67 -29.95 -33.63
N GLU A 986 23.58 -29.47 -33.04
CA GLU A 986 23.39 -29.25 -31.58
C GLU A 986 24.05 -30.33 -30.69
N LYS A 987 23.73 -31.61 -30.93
CA LYS A 987 24.29 -32.73 -30.16
C LYS A 987 25.81 -32.84 -30.27
N TRP A 988 26.39 -32.53 -31.43
CA TRP A 988 27.84 -32.61 -31.65
C TRP A 988 28.60 -31.61 -30.76
N TYR A 989 28.02 -30.44 -30.51
CA TYR A 989 28.56 -29.43 -29.58
C TYR A 989 28.43 -29.90 -28.12
N ALA A 990 27.24 -30.36 -27.73
CA ALA A 990 26.96 -30.85 -26.38
C ALA A 990 27.87 -32.03 -25.99
N ASP A 991 28.00 -33.04 -26.86
CA ASP A 991 28.83 -34.23 -26.64
C ASP A 991 30.34 -33.91 -26.48
N ARG A 992 30.78 -32.70 -26.86
CA ARG A 992 32.17 -32.23 -26.80
C ARG A 992 32.40 -31.14 -25.76
N GLY A 993 31.36 -30.72 -25.03
CA GLY A 993 31.45 -29.61 -24.06
C GLY A 993 31.82 -28.26 -24.71
N ILE A 994 31.59 -28.10 -26.02
CA ILE A 994 31.83 -26.85 -26.74
C ILE A 994 30.57 -26.00 -26.59
N PRO A 995 30.64 -24.73 -26.14
CA PRO A 995 29.47 -23.87 -26.00
C PRO A 995 28.68 -23.79 -27.31
N TYR A 996 27.41 -24.19 -27.27
CA TYR A 996 26.54 -24.20 -28.45
C TYR A 996 26.05 -22.77 -28.78
N ARG A 997 26.95 -21.98 -29.38
CA ARG A 997 26.73 -20.59 -29.80
C ARG A 997 27.43 -20.31 -31.13
N ARG A 998 26.90 -19.39 -31.92
CA ARG A 998 27.48 -18.96 -33.21
C ARG A 998 27.31 -17.46 -33.41
N GLY A 999 28.41 -16.75 -33.64
CA GLY A 999 28.45 -15.31 -33.86
C GLY A 999 28.75 -14.91 -35.31
N TYR A 1000 27.94 -14.03 -35.86
CA TYR A 1000 28.04 -13.54 -37.24
C TYR A 1000 28.22 -12.02 -37.25
N LEU A 1001 29.17 -11.52 -38.04
CA LEU A 1001 29.39 -10.08 -38.24
C LEU A 1001 29.21 -9.71 -39.72
N MET A 1002 28.22 -8.86 -39.99
CA MET A 1002 27.98 -8.29 -41.33
C MET A 1002 28.41 -6.82 -41.33
N TYR A 1003 29.30 -6.44 -42.23
CA TYR A 1003 29.87 -5.08 -42.29
C TYR A 1003 29.93 -4.52 -43.72
N GLY A 1004 29.87 -3.19 -43.86
CA GLY A 1004 29.87 -2.50 -45.16
C GLY A 1004 28.99 -1.25 -45.17
N PRO A 1005 28.85 -0.54 -46.30
CA PRO A 1005 28.12 0.74 -46.36
C PRO A 1005 26.63 0.64 -45.96
N PRO A 1006 26.01 1.76 -45.54
CA PRO A 1006 24.57 1.78 -45.24
C PRO A 1006 23.74 1.52 -46.51
N GLY A 1007 22.60 0.84 -46.35
CA GLY A 1007 21.73 0.49 -47.48
C GLY A 1007 22.20 -0.69 -48.35
N SER A 1008 23.19 -1.47 -47.92
CA SER A 1008 23.65 -2.70 -48.60
C SER A 1008 22.84 -3.97 -48.26
N GLY A 1009 21.77 -3.86 -47.45
CA GLY A 1009 20.83 -4.95 -47.19
C GLY A 1009 21.07 -5.81 -45.95
N LYS A 1010 22.14 -5.54 -45.16
CA LYS A 1010 22.55 -6.28 -43.94
C LYS A 1010 21.39 -6.73 -43.03
N THR A 1011 20.70 -5.81 -42.36
CA THR A 1011 19.51 -6.09 -41.52
C THR A 1011 18.39 -6.81 -42.27
N SER A 1012 18.14 -6.41 -43.52
CA SER A 1012 17.07 -7.00 -44.34
C SER A 1012 17.32 -8.48 -44.64
N PHE A 1013 18.57 -8.88 -44.86
CA PHE A 1013 18.95 -10.28 -45.05
C PHE A 1013 18.73 -11.10 -43.79
N ILE A 1014 19.14 -10.60 -42.62
CA ILE A 1014 18.96 -11.29 -41.33
C ILE A 1014 17.48 -11.50 -41.01
N GLN A 1015 16.62 -10.52 -41.33
CA GLN A 1015 15.17 -10.67 -41.23
C GLN A 1015 14.59 -11.73 -42.19
N ALA A 1016 15.16 -11.88 -43.38
CA ALA A 1016 14.74 -12.91 -44.34
C ALA A 1016 15.22 -14.32 -43.92
N LEU A 1017 16.45 -14.42 -43.42
CA LEU A 1017 17.05 -15.64 -42.87
C LEU A 1017 16.25 -16.18 -41.68
N ALA A 1018 15.85 -15.32 -40.74
CA ALA A 1018 14.96 -15.71 -39.64
C ALA A 1018 13.58 -16.20 -40.14
N GLY A 1019 13.09 -15.62 -41.24
CA GLY A 1019 11.86 -16.04 -41.92
C GLY A 1019 11.95 -17.44 -42.53
N GLU A 1020 13.11 -17.81 -43.09
CA GLU A 1020 13.38 -19.13 -43.67
C GLU A 1020 13.51 -20.21 -42.58
N LEU A 1021 14.25 -19.90 -41.51
CA LEU A 1021 14.52 -20.84 -40.41
C LEU A 1021 13.33 -21.03 -39.47
N GLU A 1022 12.27 -20.24 -39.63
CA GLU A 1022 11.13 -20.12 -38.71
C GLU A 1022 11.52 -19.64 -37.29
N TYR A 1023 12.61 -18.86 -37.18
CA TYR A 1023 13.11 -18.33 -35.91
C TYR A 1023 12.52 -16.94 -35.61
N ASN A 1024 12.36 -16.64 -34.33
CA ASN A 1024 12.03 -15.29 -33.86
C ASN A 1024 13.24 -14.35 -34.00
N ILE A 1025 13.03 -13.04 -34.01
CA ILE A 1025 14.12 -12.05 -34.05
C ILE A 1025 14.10 -11.24 -32.75
N CYS A 1026 15.21 -11.19 -32.03
CA CYS A 1026 15.38 -10.40 -30.81
C CYS A 1026 16.29 -9.22 -31.09
N ILE A 1027 15.73 -8.03 -31.31
CA ILE A 1027 16.47 -6.82 -31.65
C ILE A 1027 16.88 -6.10 -30.36
N LEU A 1028 18.18 -5.84 -30.20
CA LEU A 1028 18.72 -5.03 -29.12
C LEU A 1028 19.55 -3.88 -29.69
N ASN A 1029 19.12 -2.64 -29.42
CA ASN A 1029 19.90 -1.45 -29.74
C ASN A 1029 20.83 -1.12 -28.56
N LEU A 1030 22.14 -1.22 -28.76
CA LEU A 1030 23.13 -0.99 -27.70
C LEU A 1030 23.25 0.48 -27.26
N SER A 1031 22.69 1.42 -28.02
CA SER A 1031 22.62 2.85 -27.72
C SER A 1031 21.37 3.26 -26.91
N GLU A 1032 20.51 2.30 -26.48
CA GLU A 1032 19.37 2.57 -25.60
C GLU A 1032 19.82 3.23 -24.28
N ARG A 1033 19.28 4.41 -23.94
CA ARG A 1033 19.57 5.10 -22.66
C ARG A 1033 19.03 4.25 -21.50
N GLY A 1034 19.89 3.88 -20.56
CA GLY A 1034 19.52 3.05 -19.41
C GLY A 1034 19.71 1.53 -19.60
N LEU A 1035 20.48 1.10 -20.61
CA LEU A 1035 20.97 -0.27 -20.70
C LEU A 1035 22.22 -0.46 -19.81
N THR A 1036 22.07 -1.09 -18.65
CA THR A 1036 23.18 -1.44 -17.74
C THR A 1036 23.79 -2.81 -18.09
N ASN A 1037 25.02 -3.07 -17.63
CA ASN A 1037 25.69 -4.36 -17.84
C ASN A 1037 24.88 -5.54 -17.28
N ASP A 1038 24.27 -5.41 -16.10
CA ASP A 1038 23.45 -6.46 -15.50
C ASP A 1038 22.14 -6.69 -16.29
N ARG A 1039 21.54 -5.62 -16.83
CA ARG A 1039 20.36 -5.69 -17.69
C ARG A 1039 20.70 -6.36 -19.03
N LEU A 1040 21.85 -6.04 -19.62
CA LEU A 1040 22.39 -6.67 -20.82
C LEU A 1040 22.64 -8.18 -20.58
N ASN A 1041 23.33 -8.54 -19.49
CA ASN A 1041 23.54 -9.93 -19.06
C ASN A 1041 22.21 -10.68 -18.87
N HIS A 1042 21.22 -10.05 -18.22
CA HIS A 1042 19.91 -10.64 -17.98
C HIS A 1042 19.12 -10.88 -19.28
N LEU A 1043 19.12 -9.92 -20.21
CA LEU A 1043 18.47 -10.05 -21.52
C LEU A 1043 19.14 -11.12 -22.38
N LEU A 1044 20.48 -11.20 -22.37
CA LEU A 1044 21.22 -12.28 -23.03
C LEU A 1044 20.89 -13.64 -22.42
N THR A 1045 20.89 -13.77 -21.09
CA THR A 1045 20.56 -15.01 -20.36
C THR A 1045 19.16 -15.53 -20.70
N ASN A 1046 18.17 -14.63 -20.78
CA ASN A 1046 16.76 -14.97 -20.94
C ASN A 1046 16.23 -14.77 -22.38
N LEU A 1047 17.07 -14.99 -23.40
CA LEU A 1047 16.62 -15.00 -24.80
C LEU A 1047 15.49 -16.05 -25.03
N PRO A 1048 14.43 -15.72 -25.79
CA PRO A 1048 13.43 -16.70 -26.21
C PRO A 1048 14.02 -17.86 -27.01
N GLU A 1049 13.51 -19.07 -26.78
CA GLU A 1049 13.85 -20.26 -27.58
C GLU A 1049 13.63 -20.02 -29.08
N ARG A 1050 14.49 -20.63 -29.91
CA ARG A 1050 14.48 -20.50 -31.39
C ARG A 1050 14.40 -19.04 -31.84
N SER A 1051 15.34 -18.23 -31.36
CA SER A 1051 15.48 -16.84 -31.78
C SER A 1051 16.89 -16.52 -32.27
N ILE A 1052 16.96 -15.61 -33.23
CA ILE A 1052 18.18 -14.94 -33.67
C ILE A 1052 18.26 -13.61 -32.93
N MET A 1053 19.35 -13.37 -32.21
CA MET A 1053 19.62 -12.07 -31.62
C MET A 1053 20.26 -11.15 -32.67
N LEU A 1054 19.73 -9.94 -32.83
CA LEU A 1054 20.25 -8.91 -33.72
C LEU A 1054 20.75 -7.73 -32.89
N LEU A 1055 22.06 -7.47 -32.97
CA LEU A 1055 22.72 -6.28 -32.45
C LEU A 1055 22.93 -5.31 -33.62
N GLU A 1056 22.07 -4.28 -33.71
CA GLU A 1056 22.18 -3.23 -34.74
C GLU A 1056 23.14 -2.12 -34.31
N ASP A 1057 23.78 -1.49 -35.31
CA ASP A 1057 24.70 -0.34 -35.21
C ASP A 1057 25.66 -0.43 -34.00
N ILE A 1058 26.40 -1.54 -33.93
CA ILE A 1058 27.31 -1.79 -32.80
C ILE A 1058 28.44 -0.75 -32.72
N ASP A 1059 28.85 -0.17 -33.85
CA ASP A 1059 29.81 0.94 -33.96
C ASP A 1059 29.36 2.19 -33.20
N ALA A 1060 28.06 2.54 -33.28
CA ALA A 1060 27.49 3.69 -32.56
C ALA A 1060 27.56 3.55 -31.03
N ALA A 1061 27.67 2.33 -30.50
CA ALA A 1061 27.80 2.06 -29.08
C ALA A 1061 29.25 2.18 -28.57
N PHE A 1062 30.26 1.92 -29.40
CA PHE A 1062 31.68 2.08 -29.05
C PHE A 1062 32.15 3.53 -29.20
N ALA A 1063 31.64 4.28 -30.17
CA ALA A 1063 32.02 5.68 -30.42
C ALA A 1063 31.69 6.68 -29.29
N LYS A 1064 30.95 6.28 -28.24
CA LYS A 1064 30.41 7.17 -27.18
C LYS A 1064 30.62 6.67 -25.74
N ARG A 1065 31.34 5.56 -25.51
CA ARG A 1065 31.49 4.95 -24.17
C ARG A 1065 32.92 5.03 -23.66
N GLU A 1066 33.07 5.20 -22.35
CA GLU A 1066 34.35 5.02 -21.66
C GLU A 1066 34.71 3.53 -21.57
N LYS A 1067 36.03 3.23 -21.58
CA LYS A 1067 36.61 1.87 -21.57
C LYS A 1067 36.00 0.91 -20.53
N THR A 1068 35.53 1.44 -19.41
CA THR A 1068 34.94 0.66 -18.31
C THR A 1068 33.60 0.00 -18.67
N GLN A 1069 32.84 0.53 -19.65
CA GLN A 1069 31.60 -0.13 -20.12
C GLN A 1069 31.84 -1.13 -21.25
N GLU A 1070 32.92 -1.00 -22.02
CA GLU A 1070 33.25 -1.91 -23.13
C GLU A 1070 33.42 -3.36 -22.64
N GLY A 1071 34.10 -3.54 -21.50
CA GLY A 1071 34.23 -4.84 -20.82
C GLY A 1071 32.89 -5.47 -20.42
N GLY A 1072 31.82 -4.70 -20.28
CA GLY A 1072 30.48 -5.21 -19.93
C GLY A 1072 29.89 -6.10 -21.02
N LEU A 1073 29.89 -5.64 -22.27
CA LEU A 1073 29.42 -6.42 -23.43
C LEU A 1073 30.33 -7.63 -23.70
N LEU A 1074 31.64 -7.45 -23.55
CA LEU A 1074 32.64 -8.50 -23.78
C LEU A 1074 32.48 -9.64 -22.74
N ASN A 1075 32.25 -9.30 -21.47
CA ASN A 1075 31.92 -10.28 -20.42
C ASN A 1075 30.56 -10.95 -20.65
N ALA A 1076 29.57 -10.22 -21.20
CA ALA A 1076 28.25 -10.75 -21.48
C ALA A 1076 28.23 -11.79 -22.62
N LEU A 1077 29.16 -11.66 -23.58
CA LEU A 1077 29.35 -12.61 -24.68
C LEU A 1077 30.24 -13.82 -24.28
N ASP A 1078 31.17 -13.65 -23.34
CA ASP A 1078 32.03 -14.74 -22.84
C ASP A 1078 31.42 -15.56 -21.69
N GLY A 1079 30.49 -14.97 -20.94
CA GLY A 1079 30.12 -15.40 -19.59
C GLY A 1079 29.66 -16.86 -19.44
N VAL A 1080 30.14 -17.48 -18.35
CA VAL A 1080 29.85 -18.86 -17.92
C VAL A 1080 28.36 -19.09 -17.58
N ALA A 1081 27.55 -18.04 -17.52
CA ALA A 1081 26.10 -18.09 -17.24
C ALA A 1081 25.21 -18.14 -18.51
N SER A 1082 25.80 -18.29 -19.71
CA SER A 1082 25.05 -18.34 -20.96
C SER A 1082 24.26 -19.64 -21.14
N SER A 1083 22.95 -19.54 -21.34
CA SER A 1083 22.13 -20.62 -21.90
C SER A 1083 22.60 -21.04 -23.30
N GLU A 1084 22.45 -22.33 -23.61
CA GLU A 1084 22.89 -22.98 -24.85
C GLU A 1084 21.92 -22.71 -26.02
N GLY A 1085 22.42 -22.78 -27.27
CA GLY A 1085 21.58 -22.69 -28.48
C GLY A 1085 21.41 -21.30 -29.10
N ARG A 1086 22.44 -20.44 -29.06
CA ARG A 1086 22.32 -19.03 -29.50
C ARG A 1086 22.93 -18.72 -30.86
N ILE A 1087 22.17 -18.00 -31.68
CA ILE A 1087 22.63 -17.39 -32.93
C ILE A 1087 22.63 -15.87 -32.73
N ILE A 1088 23.79 -15.23 -32.84
CA ILE A 1088 23.96 -13.78 -32.68
C ILE A 1088 24.45 -13.18 -33.99
N PHE A 1089 23.69 -12.22 -34.53
CA PHE A 1089 24.11 -11.38 -35.64
C PHE A 1089 24.44 -9.97 -35.15
N MET A 1090 25.57 -9.44 -35.62
CA MET A 1090 26.03 -8.08 -35.42
C MET A 1090 26.10 -7.37 -36.77
N THR A 1091 25.60 -6.14 -36.84
CA THR A 1091 25.75 -5.28 -38.02
C THR A 1091 26.52 -4.01 -37.66
N THR A 1092 27.50 -3.66 -38.49
CA THR A 1092 28.24 -2.39 -38.39
C THR A 1092 28.34 -1.73 -39.76
N ASN A 1093 28.47 -0.40 -39.81
CA ASN A 1093 28.87 0.30 -41.03
C ASN A 1093 30.40 0.53 -41.04
N HIS A 1094 30.99 0.67 -39.86
CA HIS A 1094 32.42 0.91 -39.62
C HIS A 1094 33.04 -0.25 -38.84
N VAL A 1095 33.72 -1.16 -39.53
CA VAL A 1095 34.39 -2.32 -38.89
C VAL A 1095 35.68 -1.90 -38.16
N GLU A 1096 36.29 -0.81 -38.64
CA GLU A 1096 37.48 -0.16 -38.11
C GLU A 1096 37.28 0.52 -36.75
N LEU A 1097 36.03 0.76 -36.34
CA LEU A 1097 35.68 1.35 -35.03
C LEU A 1097 35.41 0.29 -33.94
N LEU A 1098 35.51 -1.00 -34.27
CA LEU A 1098 35.24 -2.08 -33.32
C LEU A 1098 36.50 -2.53 -32.56
N ASP A 1099 36.36 -2.79 -31.26
CA ASP A 1099 37.43 -3.37 -30.45
C ASP A 1099 37.90 -4.72 -31.05
N PRO A 1100 39.20 -4.89 -31.36
CA PRO A 1100 39.78 -6.18 -31.77
C PRO A 1100 39.48 -7.36 -30.84
N ALA A 1101 39.14 -7.12 -29.57
CA ALA A 1101 38.67 -8.14 -28.65
C ALA A 1101 37.26 -8.67 -28.98
N LEU A 1102 36.35 -7.83 -29.47
CA LEU A 1102 34.99 -8.25 -29.85
C LEU A 1102 35.03 -9.25 -31.02
N VAL A 1103 35.92 -9.02 -31.99
CA VAL A 1103 35.96 -9.76 -33.24
C VAL A 1103 36.68 -11.12 -33.16
N ARG A 1104 37.12 -11.55 -31.97
CA ARG A 1104 37.88 -12.80 -31.80
C ARG A 1104 37.03 -14.06 -32.07
N PRO A 1105 37.64 -15.16 -32.55
CA PRO A 1105 36.95 -16.46 -32.67
C PRO A 1105 36.30 -16.88 -31.34
N GLY A 1106 35.09 -17.45 -31.40
CA GLY A 1106 34.28 -17.77 -30.22
C GLY A 1106 33.35 -16.65 -29.74
N ARG A 1107 33.48 -15.44 -30.31
CA ARG A 1107 32.53 -14.32 -30.25
C ARG A 1107 32.00 -13.94 -31.63
N VAL A 1108 32.89 -13.92 -32.63
CA VAL A 1108 32.58 -13.76 -34.06
C VAL A 1108 33.27 -14.89 -34.81
N ASP A 1109 32.47 -15.82 -35.33
CA ASP A 1109 32.93 -17.04 -36.00
C ASP A 1109 32.92 -16.89 -37.53
N LEU A 1110 31.93 -16.16 -38.07
CA LEU A 1110 31.85 -15.82 -39.49
C LEU A 1110 31.77 -14.29 -39.67
N ARG A 1111 32.55 -13.75 -40.61
CA ARG A 1111 32.58 -12.33 -40.99
C ARG A 1111 32.31 -12.23 -42.49
N GLU A 1112 31.32 -11.43 -42.87
CA GLU A 1112 30.96 -11.25 -44.28
C GLU A 1112 30.83 -9.75 -44.61
N TYR A 1113 31.50 -9.35 -45.69
CA TYR A 1113 31.44 -7.98 -46.20
C TYR A 1113 30.28 -7.84 -47.18
N VAL A 1114 29.43 -6.83 -46.96
CA VAL A 1114 28.27 -6.54 -47.82
C VAL A 1114 28.40 -5.11 -48.33
N GLY A 1115 29.08 -5.00 -49.49
CA GLY A 1115 29.47 -3.76 -50.16
C GLY A 1115 28.36 -3.05 -50.93
N ASP A 1116 28.77 -2.14 -51.81
CA ASP A 1116 27.93 -1.55 -52.86
C ASP A 1116 27.51 -2.62 -53.89
N ALA A 1117 26.44 -2.36 -54.64
CA ALA A 1117 25.84 -3.37 -55.52
C ALA A 1117 26.76 -3.75 -56.70
N THR A 1118 27.05 -5.05 -56.83
CA THR A 1118 27.85 -5.58 -57.95
C THR A 1118 27.05 -5.60 -59.27
N PRO A 1119 27.71 -5.69 -60.43
CA PRO A 1119 27.02 -5.78 -61.73
C PRO A 1119 26.01 -6.94 -61.81
N THR A 1120 26.28 -8.07 -61.16
CA THR A 1120 25.35 -9.21 -61.09
C THR A 1120 24.16 -8.93 -60.16
N GLN A 1121 24.38 -8.27 -59.02
CA GLN A 1121 23.28 -7.79 -58.16
C GLN A 1121 22.41 -6.75 -58.88
N ILE A 1122 22.99 -5.75 -59.55
CA ILE A 1122 22.27 -4.72 -60.31
C ILE A 1122 21.38 -5.38 -61.37
N HIS A 1123 21.93 -6.33 -62.14
CA HIS A 1123 21.18 -7.07 -63.16
C HIS A 1123 19.99 -7.84 -62.57
N ARG A 1124 20.22 -8.59 -61.47
CA ARG A 1124 19.17 -9.37 -60.78
C ARG A 1124 18.10 -8.47 -60.17
N MET A 1125 18.48 -7.33 -59.60
CA MET A 1125 17.52 -6.36 -59.06
C MET A 1125 16.69 -5.73 -60.18
N PHE A 1126 17.28 -5.35 -61.31
CA PHE A 1126 16.55 -4.81 -62.46
C PHE A 1126 15.52 -5.81 -63.00
N LYS A 1127 15.93 -7.05 -63.31
CA LYS A 1127 15.05 -8.12 -63.83
C LYS A 1127 13.90 -8.49 -62.89
N ARG A 1128 14.05 -8.21 -61.59
CA ARG A 1128 13.01 -8.44 -60.57
C ARG A 1128 11.92 -7.37 -60.59
N PHE A 1129 12.29 -6.11 -60.82
CA PHE A 1129 11.33 -5.00 -60.91
C PHE A 1129 10.70 -4.93 -62.31
N TYR A 1130 11.46 -5.26 -63.34
CA TYR A 1130 11.04 -5.21 -64.73
C TYR A 1130 11.15 -6.60 -65.37
N GLU A 1131 10.11 -7.42 -65.17
CA GLU A 1131 10.05 -8.76 -65.75
C GLU A 1131 10.11 -8.70 -67.30
N LYS A 1132 10.97 -9.53 -67.90
CA LYS A 1132 11.17 -9.74 -69.36
C LYS A 1132 12.01 -8.70 -70.12
N GLU A 1133 12.57 -7.68 -69.47
CA GLU A 1133 13.35 -6.61 -70.12
C GLU A 1133 14.88 -6.81 -70.07
N ASP A 1134 15.37 -7.95 -70.58
CA ASP A 1134 16.78 -8.37 -70.43
C ASP A 1134 17.78 -7.43 -71.13
N ALA A 1135 17.43 -6.89 -72.30
CA ALA A 1135 18.29 -5.95 -73.03
C ALA A 1135 18.43 -4.60 -72.30
N LEU A 1136 17.38 -4.15 -71.60
CA LEU A 1136 17.43 -2.94 -70.76
C LEU A 1136 18.22 -3.19 -69.47
N ALA A 1137 18.13 -4.40 -68.89
CA ALA A 1137 18.95 -4.79 -67.75
C ALA A 1137 20.46 -4.71 -68.06
N GLU A 1138 20.89 -5.17 -69.24
CA GLU A 1138 22.28 -5.00 -69.70
C GLU A 1138 22.65 -3.52 -69.93
N LYS A 1139 21.79 -2.73 -70.58
CA LYS A 1139 21.99 -1.27 -70.76
C LYS A 1139 22.19 -0.59 -69.40
N PHE A 1140 21.32 -0.88 -68.43
CA PHE A 1140 21.35 -0.29 -67.10
C PHE A 1140 22.63 -0.65 -66.32
N VAL A 1141 23.07 -1.91 -66.37
CA VAL A 1141 24.35 -2.34 -65.77
C VAL A 1141 25.52 -1.58 -66.40
N ARG A 1142 25.58 -1.45 -67.73
CA ARG A 1142 26.65 -0.70 -68.42
C ARG A 1142 26.70 0.78 -68.03
N LEU A 1143 25.54 1.42 -67.86
CA LEU A 1143 25.44 2.82 -67.43
C LEU A 1143 25.91 3.07 -65.98
N LEU A 1144 25.96 2.02 -65.14
CA LEU A 1144 26.43 2.08 -63.76
C LEU A 1144 27.84 1.50 -63.54
N GLN A 1145 28.54 1.08 -64.60
CA GLN A 1145 29.89 0.54 -64.48
C GLN A 1145 30.85 1.56 -63.86
N GLY A 1146 31.54 1.14 -62.79
CA GLY A 1146 32.50 1.98 -62.05
C GLY A 1146 31.88 2.92 -61.01
N GLN A 1147 30.55 3.02 -60.91
CA GLN A 1147 29.87 3.84 -59.91
C GLN A 1147 29.56 3.05 -58.63
N LYS A 1148 29.70 3.69 -57.47
CA LYS A 1148 29.32 3.11 -56.17
C LYS A 1148 27.88 3.46 -55.85
N VAL A 1149 27.00 2.45 -55.83
CA VAL A 1149 25.56 2.62 -55.56
C VAL A 1149 25.10 1.52 -54.59
N SER A 1150 24.40 1.92 -53.53
CA SER A 1150 23.85 0.96 -52.57
C SER A 1150 22.60 0.27 -53.11
N THR A 1151 22.34 -0.96 -52.66
CA THR A 1151 21.14 -1.72 -53.05
C THR A 1151 19.84 -0.97 -52.70
N ALA A 1152 19.83 -0.19 -51.61
CA ALA A 1152 18.68 0.64 -51.23
C ALA A 1152 18.43 1.80 -52.20
N ALA A 1153 19.48 2.46 -52.71
CA ALA A 1153 19.33 3.53 -53.70
C ALA A 1153 18.79 2.98 -55.03
N LEU A 1154 19.30 1.83 -55.48
CA LEU A 1154 18.77 1.12 -56.66
C LEU A 1154 17.30 0.73 -56.48
N GLN A 1155 16.94 0.19 -55.32
CA GLN A 1155 15.54 -0.15 -55.01
C GLN A 1155 14.64 1.10 -55.03
N GLY A 1156 15.09 2.22 -54.47
CA GLY A 1156 14.35 3.50 -54.52
C GLY A 1156 14.12 3.99 -55.94
N HIS A 1157 15.16 3.93 -56.79
CA HIS A 1157 15.09 4.29 -58.21
C HIS A 1157 14.07 3.41 -58.97
N PHE A 1158 14.13 2.10 -58.79
CA PHE A 1158 13.17 1.18 -59.42
C PHE A 1158 11.74 1.35 -58.91
N VAL A 1159 11.54 1.74 -57.64
CA VAL A 1159 10.21 2.08 -57.11
C VAL A 1159 9.68 3.39 -57.73
N HIS A 1160 10.53 4.40 -57.94
CA HIS A 1160 10.14 5.66 -58.59
C HIS A 1160 9.73 5.44 -60.06
N PHE A 1161 10.45 4.58 -60.78
CA PHE A 1161 10.20 4.25 -62.19
C PHE A 1161 9.46 2.91 -62.40
N LYS A 1162 8.69 2.43 -61.40
CA LYS A 1162 8.09 1.08 -61.33
C LYS A 1162 7.42 0.53 -62.60
N ASP A 1163 6.76 1.38 -63.38
CA ASP A 1163 6.01 1.01 -64.58
C ASP A 1163 6.72 1.45 -65.88
N ARG A 1164 7.94 2.01 -65.79
CA ARG A 1164 8.66 2.72 -66.86
C ARG A 1164 10.16 2.34 -66.89
N PRO A 1165 10.51 1.13 -67.38
CA PRO A 1165 11.90 0.64 -67.38
C PRO A 1165 12.84 1.46 -68.28
N GLN A 1166 12.33 2.10 -69.34
CA GLN A 1166 13.13 2.95 -70.22
C GLN A 1166 13.54 4.25 -69.51
N ASP A 1167 12.59 4.95 -68.88
CA ASP A 1167 12.88 6.13 -68.05
C ASP A 1167 13.88 5.83 -66.93
N ALA A 1168 13.81 4.64 -66.32
CA ALA A 1168 14.78 4.19 -65.33
C ALA A 1168 16.21 4.11 -65.90
N CYS A 1169 16.37 3.70 -67.17
CA CYS A 1169 17.64 3.66 -67.89
C CYS A 1169 18.10 5.01 -68.44
N ASP A 1170 17.21 5.96 -68.65
CA ASP A 1170 17.56 7.26 -69.24
C ASP A 1170 17.76 8.34 -68.15
N GLN A 1171 17.20 8.15 -66.94
CA GLN A 1171 17.34 9.05 -65.79
C GLN A 1171 18.27 8.51 -64.69
N VAL A 1172 19.30 7.72 -65.04
CA VAL A 1172 20.27 7.12 -64.08
C VAL A 1172 20.93 8.18 -63.17
N GLY A 1173 21.07 9.43 -63.65
CA GLY A 1173 21.57 10.55 -62.83
C GLY A 1173 20.80 10.80 -61.53
N TYR A 1174 19.53 10.39 -61.45
CA TYR A 1174 18.70 10.51 -60.26
C TYR A 1174 19.24 9.68 -59.07
N LEU A 1175 19.99 8.60 -59.32
CA LEU A 1175 20.69 7.83 -58.28
C LEU A 1175 21.80 8.60 -57.55
N PHE A 1176 22.30 9.68 -58.17
CA PHE A 1176 23.44 10.46 -57.68
C PHE A 1176 23.04 11.88 -57.24
N MET A 1177 21.77 12.27 -57.43
CA MET A 1177 21.24 13.54 -56.92
C MET A 1177 20.93 13.43 -55.43
N LYS A 1178 21.85 13.91 -54.60
CA LYS A 1178 21.63 14.09 -53.16
C LYS A 1178 21.09 15.49 -52.82
N ASP A 1179 20.14 15.51 -51.90
CA ASP A 1179 19.84 16.63 -50.99
C ASP A 1179 19.34 17.95 -51.61
N ARG A 1180 18.16 17.92 -52.28
CA ARG A 1180 17.28 19.09 -52.50
C ARG A 1180 15.78 18.76 -52.53
N VAL A 1181 15.22 18.27 -51.43
CA VAL A 1181 13.85 18.61 -50.94
C VAL A 1181 13.86 18.38 -49.43
N ASP A 1182 13.55 19.45 -48.68
CA ASP A 1182 13.09 19.56 -47.28
C ASP A 1182 13.38 18.43 -46.26
#